data_AF-A0A4Z2C9P1-F1
#
_entry.id   AF-A0A4Z2C9P1-F1
#
_cell.length_a   1.000
_cell.length_b   1.000
_cell.length_c   1.000
_cell.angle_alpha   90.00
_cell.angle_beta   90.00
_cell.angle_gamma   90.00
#
_symmetry.space_group_name_H-M   'P 1'
#
loop_
_entity.id
_entity.type
_entity.pdbx_description
1 polymer ?
#
loop_
_entity_poly.entity_id
_entity_poly.type
_entity_poly.pdbx_seq_one_letter_code
_entity_poly.pdbx_strand_id
1 'polypeptide(L)'
;MIPGAPIGSPTLFWGLTLSVFTICILSACGEICSPGFDIRNDISELNRLENCTVVEGFLQILLMNDKTKNINQELFRSLSFPKLTVITDLTVIRGRNLFYNYALVIYEMPNLKDIGLYNLRNITRGAMRIEKNSELCYLDSVDWSLIMNAEFNNIINLNKKPKECDNVCPGIMVKDKPLCQRTSFNDNHEARCWTSNHCQKVCPERCKLACTDQGECCHSQCLGSCTEPHNDMACSACLHYHHEGRCVQDCPPGTYKFEGWRCITMDLCSQVHLLDDTQFVLHGGECMPECPSGFTRNETNPMFCNACNGPCDKSCPSSKIDSVDAAQSLKGCTVIDGNLDINIRHGNNITSELESFMGLIQRVTGYVKIRHSHALVSLSFLKSLRFINGHKLIDNIYAFSAINNQNLQNLWDWNQHNLAILNGRLFFRLNPKLCISEIHKMWEKTGKTEKPEEGDFLNNGEQASCKSHILKFKSNVTSSHTIGLTWENYRPPGYKGMISFIVYYKQSPFQNITEFDGQDGCGSNSWHMVDVDLPQDQSIDPKITLLHLKPWTQYAIFVKVITLQLGDKHITGAKSDIIYIRTRPSLPSMPKDPRAYANSSTQLIVKWSPPAFPNGNLTYYLVRWQQQPEDRELYQHNYCSKKLKIPLRISATGHMDMEESTKPTKSDLAGAGNVQCCNCPKTSEVKDREKDDRLFFKMFENFLHNAIFLPRYSDLLTCGNQPRNSGSRWRRTSG
;
A
#
# COMPACT_ATOMS: atom_id res chain seq x y z
N MET A 1 -57.97 -22.44 81.96
CA MET A 1 -59.17 -23.21 81.59
C MET A 1 -59.37 -23.06 80.08
N ILE A 2 -59.13 -24.14 79.34
CA ILE A 2 -59.61 -24.42 77.96
C ILE A 2 -61.07 -24.92 78.12
N PRO A 3 -62.08 -24.71 77.24
CA PRO A 3 -62.15 -25.07 75.81
C PRO A 3 -62.98 -24.08 74.95
N GLY A 4 -63.23 -24.21 73.64
CA GLY A 4 -63.04 -25.23 72.61
C GLY A 4 -63.77 -24.76 71.33
N ALA A 5 -63.31 -25.22 70.16
CA ALA A 5 -63.88 -24.93 68.84
C ALA A 5 -65.21 -25.69 68.56
N PRO A 6 -65.95 -25.31 67.50
CA PRO A 6 -66.07 -26.19 66.31
C PRO A 6 -66.04 -25.39 64.98
N ILE A 7 -65.31 -25.77 63.93
CA ILE A 7 -65.46 -26.84 62.92
C ILE A 7 -66.71 -26.72 62.02
N GLY A 8 -66.42 -26.50 60.73
CA GLY A 8 -67.26 -26.70 59.54
C GLY A 8 -66.85 -25.69 58.46
N SER A 9 -66.59 -25.97 57.18
CA SER A 9 -66.50 -27.17 56.32
C SER A 9 -65.84 -26.69 55.00
N PRO A 10 -65.30 -27.54 54.10
CA PRO A 10 -64.19 -27.21 53.21
C PRO A 10 -64.65 -26.66 51.86
N THR A 11 -63.93 -25.67 51.33
CA THR A 11 -63.91 -25.36 49.90
C THR A 11 -62.49 -25.03 49.47
N LEU A 12 -61.99 -25.85 48.53
CA LEU A 12 -60.71 -25.74 47.83
C LEU A 12 -60.44 -24.31 47.35
N PHE A 13 -59.41 -23.68 47.93
CA PHE A 13 -58.69 -22.59 47.27
C PHE A 13 -57.30 -23.11 46.92
N TRP A 14 -57.01 -23.17 45.63
CA TRP A 14 -55.66 -23.38 45.12
C TRP A 14 -54.74 -22.30 45.70
N GLY A 15 -53.80 -22.72 46.54
CA GLY A 15 -52.72 -21.88 47.01
C GLY A 15 -51.81 -21.51 45.85
N LEU A 16 -52.04 -20.35 45.25
CA LEU A 16 -51.07 -19.67 44.42
C LEU A 16 -49.98 -19.16 45.37
N THR A 17 -48.90 -19.93 45.48
CA THR A 17 -47.65 -19.48 46.10
C THR A 17 -47.16 -18.27 45.32
N LEU A 18 -47.44 -17.07 45.82
CA LEU A 18 -46.84 -15.84 45.34
C LEU A 18 -45.38 -15.81 45.81
N SER A 19 -44.51 -16.58 45.15
CA SER A 19 -43.08 -16.32 45.24
C SER A 19 -42.86 -14.97 44.57
N VAL A 20 -42.62 -13.95 45.38
CA VAL A 20 -42.03 -12.70 44.89
C VAL A 20 -40.60 -13.04 44.47
N PHE A 21 -40.46 -13.59 43.26
CA PHE A 21 -39.26 -13.37 42.49
C PHE A 21 -39.29 -11.87 42.18
N THR A 22 -38.52 -11.10 42.95
CA THR A 22 -37.87 -9.91 42.42
C THR A 22 -37.05 -10.37 41.22
N ILE A 23 -37.71 -10.47 40.07
CA ILE A 23 -37.08 -10.39 38.77
C ILE A 23 -36.46 -8.99 38.80
N CYS A 24 -35.16 -8.94 39.08
CA CYS A 24 -34.36 -7.79 38.73
C CYS A 24 -34.67 -7.51 37.27
N ILE A 25 -35.40 -6.41 37.06
CA ILE A 25 -35.64 -5.79 35.77
C ILE A 25 -34.29 -5.79 35.06
N LEU A 26 -34.30 -6.33 33.83
CA LEU A 26 -33.16 -6.45 32.94
C LEU A 26 -32.19 -5.29 33.17
N SER A 27 -31.00 -5.61 33.69
CA SER A 27 -29.85 -4.75 33.49
C SER A 27 -29.70 -4.62 31.98
N ALA A 28 -29.83 -3.41 31.44
CA ALA A 28 -29.53 -3.11 30.05
C ALA A 28 -28.03 -3.27 29.81
N CYS A 29 -27.54 -4.51 29.80
CA CYS A 29 -26.22 -4.87 29.33
C CYS A 29 -26.33 -5.10 27.83
N GLY A 30 -25.98 -4.10 27.04
CA GLY A 30 -25.92 -4.23 25.59
C GLY A 30 -24.89 -5.26 25.11
N GLU A 31 -25.15 -5.91 23.97
CA GLU A 31 -24.28 -6.95 23.42
C GLU A 31 -23.11 -6.37 22.60
N ILE A 32 -21.98 -7.09 22.61
CA ILE A 32 -20.81 -6.82 21.75
C ILE A 32 -21.01 -7.59 20.45
N CYS A 33 -20.95 -6.88 19.32
CA CYS A 33 -21.18 -7.45 18.01
C CYS A 33 -19.89 -7.45 17.17
N SER A 34 -19.42 -8.64 16.76
CA SER A 34 -18.12 -8.89 16.09
C SER A 34 -18.26 -9.85 14.90
N PRO A 35 -17.31 -9.93 13.94
CA PRO A 35 -16.08 -9.14 13.78
C PRO A 35 -16.21 -7.91 12.85
N GLY A 36 -17.45 -7.56 12.49
CA GLY A 36 -17.78 -6.42 11.63
C GLY A 36 -19.08 -6.66 10.85
N PHE A 37 -19.72 -5.59 10.42
CA PHE A 37 -20.98 -5.65 9.66
C PHE A 37 -20.80 -5.02 8.28
N ASP A 38 -21.22 -5.76 7.26
CA ASP A 38 -21.48 -5.24 5.93
C ASP A 38 -22.98 -5.37 5.62
N ILE A 39 -23.69 -4.24 5.64
CA ILE A 39 -25.15 -4.13 5.50
C ILE A 39 -25.46 -3.52 4.14
N ARG A 40 -26.12 -4.29 3.27
CA ARG A 40 -26.26 -3.92 1.86
C ARG A 40 -27.58 -4.35 1.25
N ASN A 41 -27.99 -3.60 0.22
CA ASN A 41 -29.13 -3.88 -0.66
C ASN A 41 -30.50 -3.76 -0.01
N ASP A 42 -30.74 -4.42 1.12
CA ASP A 42 -32.03 -4.51 1.80
C ASP A 42 -32.00 -3.77 3.14
N ILE A 43 -33.06 -3.00 3.42
CA ILE A 43 -33.19 -2.24 4.66
C ILE A 43 -33.43 -3.15 5.88
N SER A 44 -33.99 -4.35 5.67
CA SER A 44 -34.20 -5.33 6.74
C SER A 44 -32.90 -5.87 7.35
N GLU A 45 -31.77 -5.77 6.63
CA GLU A 45 -30.46 -6.14 7.16
C GLU A 45 -29.98 -5.21 8.29
N LEU A 46 -30.59 -4.01 8.45
CA LEU A 46 -30.32 -3.13 9.59
C LEU A 46 -30.78 -3.72 10.92
N ASN A 47 -31.73 -4.66 10.93
CA ASN A 47 -32.20 -5.32 12.15
C ASN A 47 -31.08 -6.08 12.87
N ARG A 48 -29.99 -6.42 12.15
CA ARG A 48 -28.80 -7.05 12.72
C ARG A 48 -28.07 -6.17 13.75
N LEU A 49 -28.44 -4.90 13.86
CA LEU A 49 -27.87 -3.94 14.81
C LEU A 49 -28.75 -3.69 16.04
N GLU A 50 -29.97 -4.23 16.14
CA GLU A 50 -30.98 -3.84 17.16
C GLU A 50 -30.52 -4.00 18.62
N ASN A 51 -29.64 -4.95 18.91
CA ASN A 51 -29.12 -5.20 20.27
C ASN A 51 -27.63 -4.84 20.45
N CYS A 52 -27.00 -4.29 19.40
CA CYS A 52 -25.58 -3.99 19.41
C CYS A 52 -25.31 -2.67 20.13
N THR A 53 -24.50 -2.71 21.19
CA THR A 53 -24.03 -1.48 21.86
C THR A 53 -22.57 -1.18 21.53
N VAL A 54 -21.78 -2.20 21.23
CA VAL A 54 -20.40 -2.06 20.74
C VAL A 54 -20.22 -2.87 19.47
N VAL A 55 -19.71 -2.24 18.41
CA VAL A 55 -19.30 -2.93 17.18
C VAL A 55 -17.79 -3.14 17.23
N GLU A 56 -17.36 -4.40 17.36
CA GLU A 56 -15.96 -4.81 17.37
C GLU A 56 -15.56 -5.15 15.92
N GLY A 57 -15.03 -4.14 15.21
CA GLY A 57 -14.64 -4.26 13.81
C GLY A 57 -14.99 -3.01 12.99
N PHE A 58 -15.54 -3.22 11.80
CA PHE A 58 -16.02 -2.16 10.92
C PHE A 58 -17.55 -2.22 10.75
N LEU A 59 -18.15 -1.09 10.36
CA LEU A 59 -19.55 -1.00 9.95
C LEU A 59 -19.62 -0.38 8.56
N GLN A 60 -20.08 -1.15 7.58
CA GLN A 60 -20.31 -0.72 6.21
C GLN A 60 -21.81 -0.75 5.92
N ILE A 61 -22.35 0.36 5.44
CA ILE A 61 -23.74 0.48 5.03
C ILE A 61 -23.74 0.99 3.59
N LEU A 62 -24.06 0.14 2.62
CA LEU A 62 -23.80 0.40 1.20
C LEU A 62 -24.96 -0.06 0.31
N LEU A 63 -25.19 0.61 -0.82
CA LEU A 63 -26.09 0.16 -1.89
C LEU A 63 -27.52 -0.20 -1.44
N MET A 64 -28.11 0.53 -0.50
CA MET A 64 -29.52 0.32 -0.12
C MET A 64 -30.42 0.75 -1.28
N ASN A 65 -31.01 -0.22 -1.98
CA ASN A 65 -31.85 0.02 -3.15
C ASN A 65 -33.30 -0.34 -2.85
N ASP A 66 -34.20 0.61 -3.11
CA ASP A 66 -35.64 0.45 -2.95
C ASP A 66 -36.20 -0.48 -4.04
N LYS A 67 -36.47 -1.74 -3.68
CA LYS A 67 -37.07 -2.72 -4.61
C LYS A 67 -38.58 -2.51 -4.82
N THR A 68 -39.24 -1.59 -4.13
CA THR A 68 -40.71 -1.47 -4.17
C THR A 68 -41.17 -0.01 -4.26
N LYS A 69 -41.25 0.50 -5.48
CA LYS A 69 -41.51 1.92 -5.80
C LYS A 69 -42.80 2.57 -5.27
N ASN A 70 -43.77 1.88 -4.65
CA ASN A 70 -45.08 2.51 -4.36
C ASN A 70 -45.72 2.22 -2.99
N ILE A 71 -45.23 1.29 -2.17
CA ILE A 71 -45.84 1.02 -0.83
C ILE A 71 -45.03 1.65 0.29
N ASN A 72 -43.75 1.93 0.06
CA ASN A 72 -42.86 2.37 1.11
C ASN A 72 -42.57 3.86 1.12
N GLN A 73 -43.22 4.71 0.32
CA GLN A 73 -42.96 6.15 0.40
C GLN A 73 -43.57 6.79 1.68
N GLU A 74 -44.64 6.20 2.21
CA GLU A 74 -45.11 6.46 3.57
C GLU A 74 -44.26 5.75 4.63
N LEU A 75 -43.64 4.59 4.33
CA LEU A 75 -42.56 4.07 5.17
C LEU A 75 -41.40 5.06 5.18
N PHE A 76 -40.82 5.52 4.08
CA PHE A 76 -39.73 6.52 4.03
C PHE A 76 -40.08 7.86 4.68
N ARG A 77 -41.35 8.30 4.64
CA ARG A 77 -41.82 9.51 5.37
C ARG A 77 -42.08 9.28 6.86
N SER A 78 -42.43 8.05 7.26
CA SER A 78 -42.50 7.63 8.68
C SER A 78 -41.17 7.08 9.21
N LEU A 79 -40.22 6.80 8.32
CA LEU A 79 -38.81 6.51 8.53
C LEU A 79 -38.05 7.84 8.44
N SER A 80 -38.37 8.78 9.34
CA SER A 80 -37.26 9.50 9.95
C SER A 80 -36.44 8.41 10.64
N PHE A 81 -35.23 8.08 10.14
CA PHE A 81 -34.39 6.95 10.58
C PHE A 81 -34.97 6.27 11.83
N PRO A 82 -35.79 5.22 11.68
CA PRO A 82 -36.63 4.79 12.78
C PRO A 82 -35.67 4.40 13.87
N LYS A 83 -35.64 5.10 15.00
CA LYS A 83 -34.90 4.61 16.15
C LYS A 83 -33.52 4.02 15.77
N LEU A 84 -32.69 4.77 15.05
CA LEU A 84 -31.27 4.45 14.99
C LEU A 84 -30.62 4.89 16.31
N THR A 85 -31.23 4.54 17.45
CA THR A 85 -30.67 4.69 18.80
C THR A 85 -29.43 3.81 19.01
N VAL A 86 -28.97 3.13 17.96
CA VAL A 86 -27.71 2.39 17.92
C VAL A 86 -26.59 3.19 17.22
N ILE A 87 -26.89 4.29 16.52
CA ILE A 87 -25.87 5.21 15.95
C ILE A 87 -26.13 6.69 16.32
N THR A 88 -27.34 7.09 16.72
CA THR A 88 -27.58 8.43 17.29
C THR A 88 -26.92 8.61 18.65
N ASP A 89 -26.64 7.51 19.35
CA ASP A 89 -25.86 7.48 20.58
C ASP A 89 -24.38 7.12 20.35
N LEU A 90 -23.94 7.12 19.08
CA LEU A 90 -22.54 6.91 18.74
C LEU A 90 -21.70 8.02 19.36
N THR A 91 -21.00 7.67 20.43
CA THR A 91 -20.22 8.62 21.22
C THR A 91 -18.75 8.65 20.79
N VAL A 92 -18.18 7.50 20.41
CA VAL A 92 -16.75 7.35 20.13
C VAL A 92 -16.50 6.46 18.92
N ILE A 93 -15.59 6.89 18.03
CA ILE A 93 -14.99 6.05 16.98
C ILE A 93 -13.49 5.90 17.27
N ARG A 94 -13.05 4.68 17.62
CA ARG A 94 -11.64 4.47 18.01
C ARG A 94 -10.66 4.42 16.82
N GLY A 95 -11.09 3.93 15.65
CA GLY A 95 -10.24 3.89 14.45
C GLY A 95 -9.00 2.98 14.54
N ARG A 96 -9.14 1.81 15.19
CA ARG A 96 -8.05 0.80 15.26
C ARG A 96 -7.67 0.31 13.86
N ASN A 97 -8.68 -0.06 13.07
CA ASN A 97 -8.55 -0.37 11.65
C ASN A 97 -9.15 0.79 10.85
N LEU A 98 -8.41 1.30 9.85
CA LEU A 98 -8.81 2.45 9.05
C LEU A 98 -9.11 2.02 7.62
N PHE A 99 -10.11 2.64 7.00
CA PHE A 99 -10.41 2.46 5.59
C PHE A 99 -9.61 3.46 4.76
N TYR A 100 -8.48 3.03 4.17
CA TYR A 100 -7.58 3.92 3.40
C TYR A 100 -7.15 5.17 4.20
N ASN A 101 -6.86 4.99 5.50
CA ASN A 101 -6.53 6.02 6.51
C ASN A 101 -7.72 6.82 7.09
N TYR A 102 -8.95 6.56 6.66
CA TYR A 102 -10.13 7.21 7.21
C TYR A 102 -10.83 6.36 8.27
N ALA A 103 -11.31 7.01 9.32
CA ALA A 103 -12.13 6.42 10.38
C ALA A 103 -13.64 6.58 10.10
N LEU A 104 -14.01 7.62 9.34
CA LEU A 104 -15.38 7.89 8.91
C LEU A 104 -15.38 8.28 7.43
N VAL A 105 -16.20 7.60 6.63
CA VAL A 105 -16.37 7.87 5.20
C VAL A 105 -17.86 8.05 4.89
N ILE A 106 -18.23 9.22 4.38
CA ILE A 106 -19.58 9.53 3.88
C ILE A 106 -19.43 9.95 2.41
N TYR A 107 -19.76 9.04 1.51
CA TYR A 107 -19.43 9.17 0.10
C TYR A 107 -20.65 8.87 -0.78
N GLU A 108 -20.94 9.76 -1.73
CA GLU A 108 -22.03 9.63 -2.71
C GLU A 108 -23.41 9.32 -2.08
N MET A 109 -23.78 10.08 -1.04
CA MET A 109 -25.11 10.05 -0.43
C MET A 109 -25.97 11.21 -0.97
N PRO A 110 -26.74 11.04 -2.07
CA PRO A 110 -27.37 12.15 -2.78
C PRO A 110 -28.51 12.82 -2.01
N ASN A 111 -29.20 12.06 -1.15
CA ASN A 111 -30.37 12.53 -0.38
C ASN A 111 -30.04 12.90 1.07
N LEU A 112 -28.78 12.78 1.50
CA LEU A 112 -28.38 13.08 2.87
C LEU A 112 -28.32 14.59 3.07
N LYS A 113 -29.05 15.11 4.06
CA LYS A 113 -29.17 16.55 4.34
C LYS A 113 -28.28 17.04 5.46
N ASP A 114 -28.08 16.20 6.47
CA ASP A 114 -27.24 16.44 7.64
C ASP A 114 -26.69 15.10 8.16
N ILE A 115 -25.59 15.14 8.92
CA ILE A 115 -24.89 13.95 9.41
C ILE A 115 -25.60 13.35 10.64
N GLY A 116 -26.24 14.18 11.46
CA GLY A 116 -27.07 13.73 12.58
C GLY A 116 -26.35 13.04 13.75
N LEU A 117 -25.01 13.00 13.80
CA LEU A 117 -24.21 12.35 14.85
C LEU A 117 -24.02 13.27 16.08
N TYR A 118 -25.12 13.75 16.67
CA TYR A 118 -25.07 14.80 17.69
C TYR A 118 -24.49 14.37 19.05
N ASN A 119 -24.38 13.07 19.32
CA ASN A 119 -23.69 12.52 20.50
C ASN A 119 -22.22 12.20 20.25
N LEU A 120 -21.70 12.35 19.03
CA LEU A 120 -20.29 12.06 18.73
C LEU A 120 -19.38 13.06 19.47
N ARG A 121 -18.52 12.52 20.33
CA ARG A 121 -17.60 13.31 21.16
C ARG A 121 -16.13 13.12 20.80
N ASN A 122 -15.74 11.94 20.30
CA ASN A 122 -14.33 11.66 20.03
C ASN A 122 -14.14 10.70 18.85
N ILE A 123 -13.24 11.05 17.93
CA ILE A 123 -12.63 10.15 16.97
C ILE A 123 -11.15 10.04 17.33
N THR A 124 -10.74 8.87 17.84
CA THR A 124 -9.42 8.71 18.47
C THR A 124 -8.29 8.62 17.46
N ARG A 125 -8.52 7.95 16.32
CA ARG A 125 -7.52 7.74 15.28
C ARG A 125 -8.14 7.71 13.90
N GLY A 126 -7.49 8.33 12.92
CA GLY A 126 -7.89 8.34 11.51
C GLY A 126 -8.59 9.63 11.08
N ALA A 127 -8.48 9.93 9.78
CA ALA A 127 -9.10 11.12 9.19
C ALA A 127 -10.59 10.90 8.87
N MET A 128 -11.30 11.97 8.52
CA MET A 128 -12.65 11.90 7.98
C MET A 128 -12.67 12.23 6.48
N ARG A 129 -13.53 11.54 5.72
CA ARG A 129 -13.78 11.82 4.30
C ARG A 129 -15.26 11.97 4.02
N ILE A 130 -15.69 13.17 3.68
CA ILE A 130 -17.07 13.51 3.33
C ILE A 130 -17.08 14.09 1.92
N GLU A 131 -17.55 13.32 0.94
CA GLU A 131 -17.39 13.69 -0.45
C GLU A 131 -18.60 13.34 -1.33
N LYS A 132 -18.89 14.19 -2.31
CA LYS A 132 -19.95 13.99 -3.32
C LYS A 132 -21.38 13.84 -2.75
N ASN A 133 -21.69 14.57 -1.68
CA ASN A 133 -23.04 14.57 -1.09
C ASN A 133 -23.77 15.87 -1.47
N SER A 134 -24.60 15.81 -2.52
CA SER A 134 -25.18 17.00 -3.18
C SER A 134 -26.15 17.82 -2.32
N GLU A 135 -26.82 17.20 -1.34
CA GLU A 135 -27.81 17.86 -0.48
C GLU A 135 -27.32 18.12 0.95
N LEU A 136 -26.06 17.79 1.26
CA LEU A 136 -25.53 17.81 2.63
C LEU A 136 -25.14 19.23 3.10
N CYS A 137 -25.75 19.70 4.18
CA CYS A 137 -25.47 20.96 4.87
C CYS A 137 -24.95 20.70 6.31
N TYR A 138 -24.82 21.76 7.13
CA TYR A 138 -24.31 21.70 8.53
C TYR A 138 -22.86 21.22 8.69
N LEU A 139 -22.02 21.36 7.65
CA LEU A 139 -20.60 20.98 7.73
C LEU A 139 -19.75 22.03 8.47
N ASP A 140 -19.98 23.32 8.18
CA ASP A 140 -19.24 24.44 8.79
C ASP A 140 -19.73 24.77 10.22
N SER A 141 -20.95 24.33 10.57
CA SER A 141 -21.53 24.52 11.90
C SER A 141 -21.02 23.48 12.92
N VAL A 142 -20.27 22.48 12.49
CA VAL A 142 -19.63 21.48 13.38
C VAL A 142 -18.14 21.79 13.50
N ASP A 143 -17.68 21.97 14.73
CA ASP A 143 -16.28 22.18 15.05
C ASP A 143 -15.58 20.82 15.21
N TRP A 144 -14.97 20.34 14.13
CA TRP A 144 -14.28 19.05 14.10
C TRP A 144 -13.02 19.02 14.96
N SER A 145 -12.42 20.18 15.25
CA SER A 145 -11.20 20.27 16.09
C SER A 145 -11.44 19.82 17.53
N LEU A 146 -12.69 19.86 17.99
CA LEU A 146 -13.11 19.40 19.31
C LEU A 146 -13.41 17.90 19.36
N ILE A 147 -13.55 17.25 18.21
CA ILE A 147 -13.94 15.84 18.09
C ILE A 147 -12.73 14.98 17.71
N MET A 148 -11.81 15.52 16.91
CA MET A 148 -10.65 14.79 16.39
C MET A 148 -9.39 15.66 16.40
N ASN A 149 -8.22 15.01 16.44
CA ASN A 149 -6.94 15.73 16.38
C ASN A 149 -6.70 16.32 14.98
N ALA A 150 -6.26 17.59 14.91
CA ALA A 150 -6.12 18.37 13.68
C ALA A 150 -4.91 17.98 12.81
N GLU A 151 -4.07 17.05 13.25
CA GLU A 151 -2.90 16.57 12.51
C GLU A 151 -3.23 15.68 11.29
N PHE A 152 -4.50 15.32 11.08
CA PHE A 152 -4.92 14.40 10.02
C PHE A 152 -5.58 15.15 8.83
N ASN A 153 -5.20 14.78 7.59
CA ASN A 153 -5.73 15.36 6.35
C ASN A 153 -7.20 14.97 6.09
N ASN A 154 -8.13 15.70 6.70
CA ASN A 154 -9.56 15.57 6.46
C ASN A 154 -9.92 16.01 5.03
N ILE A 155 -10.82 15.28 4.37
CA ILE A 155 -11.30 15.63 3.02
C ILE A 155 -12.79 15.92 3.08
N ILE A 156 -13.17 17.17 2.82
CA ILE A 156 -14.57 17.61 2.74
C ILE A 156 -14.76 18.36 1.42
N ASN A 157 -15.08 17.64 0.35
CA ASN A 157 -15.13 18.19 -1.02
C ASN A 157 -16.41 17.79 -1.75
N LEU A 158 -16.80 18.56 -2.77
CA LEU A 158 -17.92 18.22 -3.66
C LEU A 158 -19.28 17.99 -2.94
N ASN A 159 -19.50 18.64 -1.80
CA ASN A 159 -20.79 18.67 -1.09
C ASN A 159 -21.58 19.95 -1.45
N LYS A 160 -22.80 20.12 -0.90
CA LYS A 160 -23.58 21.36 -1.10
C LYS A 160 -22.78 22.58 -0.63
N LYS A 161 -22.79 23.65 -1.42
CA LYS A 161 -22.01 24.86 -1.10
C LYS A 161 -22.58 25.54 0.14
N PRO A 162 -21.75 26.02 1.09
CA PRO A 162 -22.23 26.68 2.31
C PRO A 162 -23.15 27.88 2.04
N LYS A 163 -22.90 28.62 0.96
CA LYS A 163 -23.72 29.78 0.54
C LYS A 163 -25.14 29.41 0.10
N GLU A 164 -25.40 28.13 -0.20
CA GLU A 164 -26.69 27.59 -0.63
C GLU A 164 -27.37 26.80 0.51
N CYS A 165 -26.78 26.81 1.72
CA CYS A 165 -27.29 26.14 2.91
C CYS A 165 -27.82 27.15 3.92
N ASP A 166 -29.02 26.90 4.45
CA ASP A 166 -29.58 27.63 5.59
C ASP A 166 -29.13 26.96 6.90
N ASN A 167 -27.84 27.11 7.24
CA ASN A 167 -27.25 26.52 8.46
C ASN A 167 -27.71 27.27 9.73
N VAL A 168 -28.97 27.08 10.12
CA VAL A 168 -29.57 27.77 11.28
C VAL A 168 -29.58 26.85 12.49
N CYS A 169 -28.73 27.17 13.48
CA CYS A 169 -28.70 26.44 14.74
C CYS A 169 -29.88 26.79 15.67
N PRO A 170 -30.28 25.87 16.58
CA PRO A 170 -31.29 26.13 17.59
C PRO A 170 -31.05 27.42 18.40
N GLY A 171 -32.10 28.21 18.59
CA GLY A 171 -32.10 29.33 19.55
C GLY A 171 -31.38 30.61 19.11
N ILE A 172 -30.99 30.77 17.84
CA ILE A 172 -30.38 32.01 17.32
C ILE A 172 -31.30 33.24 17.49
N MET A 173 -32.61 33.05 17.53
CA MET A 173 -33.61 34.12 17.65
C MET A 173 -33.83 34.63 19.09
N VAL A 174 -33.23 34.00 20.10
CA VAL A 174 -33.40 34.38 21.52
C VAL A 174 -32.15 35.12 22.00
N LYS A 175 -32.19 36.47 21.97
CA LYS A 175 -31.05 37.36 22.24
C LYS A 175 -30.42 37.20 23.64
N ASP A 176 -31.16 36.70 24.62
CA ASP A 176 -30.71 36.72 26.03
C ASP A 176 -30.11 35.39 26.53
N LYS A 177 -30.27 34.27 25.81
CA LYS A 177 -29.61 32.97 26.09
C LYS A 177 -29.51 32.12 24.82
N PRO A 178 -28.39 32.17 24.06
CA PRO A 178 -28.20 31.25 22.93
C PRO A 178 -28.16 29.81 23.45
N LEU A 179 -28.97 28.94 22.86
CA LEU A 179 -29.09 27.53 23.28
C LEU A 179 -27.82 26.73 22.95
N CYS A 180 -27.15 27.08 21.85
CA CYS A 180 -25.91 26.44 21.41
C CYS A 180 -24.67 27.28 21.78
N GLN A 181 -23.60 26.58 22.15
CA GLN A 181 -22.30 27.20 22.42
C GLN A 181 -21.68 27.76 21.13
N ARG A 182 -20.94 28.88 21.26
CA ARG A 182 -20.21 29.52 20.15
C ARG A 182 -18.72 29.29 20.32
N THR A 183 -18.02 28.97 19.24
CA THR A 183 -16.55 28.81 19.22
C THR A 183 -15.95 29.63 18.08
N SER A 184 -14.72 30.11 18.25
CA SER A 184 -13.95 30.77 17.19
C SER A 184 -13.28 29.73 16.29
N PHE A 185 -13.72 29.62 15.05
CA PHE A 185 -13.10 28.77 14.03
C PHE A 185 -13.04 29.57 12.73
N ASN A 186 -11.86 29.63 12.07
CA ASN A 186 -11.61 30.42 10.87
C ASN A 186 -12.07 31.88 10.96
N ASP A 187 -11.64 32.60 12.01
CA ASP A 187 -11.95 34.02 12.27
C ASP A 187 -13.45 34.39 12.44
N ASN A 188 -14.36 33.41 12.45
CA ASN A 188 -15.79 33.61 12.68
C ASN A 188 -16.26 33.03 14.03
N HIS A 189 -17.04 33.82 14.77
CA HIS A 189 -17.60 33.46 16.08
C HIS A 189 -19.06 33.00 15.95
N GLU A 190 -19.24 31.76 15.52
CA GLU A 190 -20.56 31.19 15.15
C GLU A 190 -21.05 30.13 16.14
N ALA A 191 -22.36 29.90 16.17
CA ALA A 191 -22.98 28.84 16.98
C ALA A 191 -22.72 27.46 16.38
N ARG A 192 -22.46 26.46 17.23
CA ARG A 192 -22.15 25.11 16.79
C ARG A 192 -23.33 24.16 16.91
N CYS A 193 -23.69 23.50 15.82
CA CYS A 193 -24.81 22.56 15.75
C CYS A 193 -24.60 21.49 14.69
N TRP A 194 -25.13 20.30 14.98
CA TRP A 194 -25.15 19.17 14.06
C TRP A 194 -26.34 19.23 13.10
N THR A 195 -27.46 19.79 13.57
CA THR A 195 -28.73 19.92 12.83
C THR A 195 -29.47 21.18 13.27
N SER A 196 -30.61 21.48 12.65
CA SER A 196 -31.49 22.58 13.07
C SER A 196 -32.07 22.42 14.48
N ASN A 197 -32.01 21.21 15.06
CA ASN A 197 -32.64 20.88 16.35
C ASN A 197 -31.62 20.50 17.44
N HIS A 198 -30.39 20.13 17.07
CA HIS A 198 -29.39 19.64 18.01
C HIS A 198 -28.08 20.45 17.94
N CYS A 199 -27.71 21.06 19.07
CA CYS A 199 -26.43 21.74 19.23
C CYS A 199 -25.26 20.74 19.30
N GLN A 200 -24.06 21.19 18.93
CA GLN A 200 -22.84 20.44 19.21
C GLN A 200 -22.56 20.55 20.71
N LYS A 201 -22.45 19.40 21.37
CA LYS A 201 -22.15 19.35 22.79
C LYS A 201 -20.64 19.54 23.00
N VAL A 202 -20.24 20.53 23.79
CA VAL A 202 -18.83 20.89 24.04
C VAL A 202 -18.53 20.74 25.53
N CYS A 203 -17.39 20.14 25.86
CA CYS A 203 -16.95 20.00 27.25
C CYS A 203 -16.18 21.25 27.72
N PRO A 204 -16.29 21.64 29.00
CA PRO A 204 -15.45 22.70 29.55
C PRO A 204 -13.97 22.31 29.51
N GLU A 205 -13.08 23.28 29.29
CA GLU A 205 -11.60 23.10 29.24
C GLU A 205 -11.01 22.35 30.46
N ARG A 206 -11.63 22.49 31.64
CA ARG A 206 -11.24 21.76 32.86
C ARG A 206 -11.41 20.24 32.74
N CYS A 207 -12.32 19.79 31.88
CA CYS A 207 -12.61 18.38 31.64
C CYS A 207 -11.85 17.96 30.38
N LYS A 208 -10.78 17.17 30.53
CA LYS A 208 -9.89 16.82 29.40
C LYS A 208 -10.61 16.14 28.23
N LEU A 209 -11.35 15.06 28.49
CA LEU A 209 -11.78 14.11 27.45
C LEU A 209 -13.25 13.65 27.53
N ALA A 210 -13.94 13.93 28.64
CA ALA A 210 -15.33 13.50 28.85
C ALA A 210 -16.06 14.40 29.85
N CYS A 211 -17.33 14.69 29.56
CA CYS A 211 -18.23 15.42 30.43
C CYS A 211 -19.69 14.94 30.30
N THR A 212 -20.48 15.20 31.34
CA THR A 212 -21.94 15.04 31.31
C THR A 212 -22.59 16.10 30.42
N ASP A 213 -23.87 15.93 30.08
CA ASP A 213 -24.63 16.93 29.32
C ASP A 213 -24.80 18.26 30.07
N GLN A 214 -24.63 18.27 31.39
CA GLN A 214 -24.64 19.45 32.25
C GLN A 214 -23.26 20.12 32.38
N GLY A 215 -22.19 19.54 31.81
CA GLY A 215 -20.84 20.09 31.85
C GLY A 215 -20.05 19.74 33.12
N GLU A 216 -20.43 18.68 33.83
CA GLU A 216 -19.65 18.10 34.94
C GLU A 216 -18.63 17.11 34.40
N CYS A 217 -17.43 17.05 35.00
CA CYS A 217 -16.37 16.20 34.49
C CYS A 217 -16.59 14.73 34.85
N CYS A 218 -16.39 13.85 33.87
CA CYS A 218 -16.43 12.41 34.09
C CYS A 218 -15.18 11.89 34.83
N HIS A 219 -15.17 10.60 35.17
CA HIS A 219 -13.96 9.94 35.66
C HIS A 219 -12.81 10.04 34.63
N SER A 220 -11.57 10.04 35.10
CA SER A 220 -10.38 10.23 34.25
C SER A 220 -10.15 9.11 33.23
N GLN A 221 -10.76 7.94 33.46
CA GLN A 221 -10.74 6.80 32.54
C GLN A 221 -11.96 6.73 31.61
N CYS A 222 -12.90 7.68 31.70
CA CYS A 222 -14.00 7.81 30.74
C CYS A 222 -13.55 8.56 29.48
N LEU A 223 -14.22 8.29 28.36
CA LEU A 223 -14.05 8.97 27.08
C LEU A 223 -15.41 9.39 26.51
N GLY A 224 -15.50 10.63 26.04
CA GLY A 224 -16.71 11.19 25.43
C GLY A 224 -17.74 11.66 26.45
N SER A 225 -18.48 10.74 27.09
CA SER A 225 -19.55 11.06 28.05
C SER A 225 -19.65 10.06 29.20
N CYS A 226 -20.48 10.40 30.19
CA CYS A 226 -20.79 9.58 31.35
C CYS A 226 -22.21 9.88 31.86
N THR A 227 -22.83 8.88 32.48
CA THR A 227 -24.14 9.00 33.12
C THR A 227 -24.05 9.62 34.52
N GLU A 228 -22.96 9.34 35.25
CA GLU A 228 -22.65 9.93 36.55
C GLU A 228 -21.26 10.60 36.54
N PRO A 229 -21.10 11.79 37.13
CA PRO A 229 -19.81 12.45 37.22
C PRO A 229 -18.86 11.66 38.13
N HIS A 230 -17.57 11.66 37.78
CA HIS A 230 -16.48 11.03 38.57
C HIS A 230 -16.61 9.53 38.89
N ASN A 231 -17.49 8.77 38.24
CA ASN A 231 -17.67 7.33 38.44
C ASN A 231 -17.09 6.53 37.25
N ASP A 232 -16.24 5.54 37.52
CA ASP A 232 -15.55 4.71 36.52
C ASP A 232 -16.41 3.56 35.95
N MET A 233 -17.57 3.29 36.56
CA MET A 233 -18.60 2.36 36.06
C MET A 233 -19.69 3.06 35.24
N ALA A 234 -19.77 4.39 35.34
CA ALA A 234 -20.82 5.19 34.72
C ALA A 234 -20.40 5.81 33.37
N CYS A 235 -19.26 5.40 32.82
CA CYS A 235 -18.73 5.92 31.56
C CYS A 235 -19.55 5.40 30.36
N SER A 236 -19.77 6.25 29.35
CA SER A 236 -20.35 5.81 28.06
C SER A 236 -19.33 5.03 27.22
N ALA A 237 -18.05 5.40 27.30
CA ALA A 237 -16.95 4.65 26.71
C ALA A 237 -15.71 4.78 27.60
N CYS A 238 -14.88 3.74 27.63
CA CYS A 238 -13.59 3.80 28.33
C CYS A 238 -12.54 4.47 27.45
N LEU A 239 -11.60 5.17 28.06
CA LEU A 239 -10.43 5.75 27.39
C LEU A 239 -9.43 4.66 26.98
N HIS A 240 -9.06 3.81 27.94
CA HIS A 240 -8.11 2.72 27.72
C HIS A 240 -8.86 1.39 27.52
N TYR A 241 -9.12 0.65 28.61
CA TYR A 241 -9.71 -0.68 28.56
C TYR A 241 -10.98 -0.80 29.42
N HIS A 242 -11.90 -1.65 28.96
CA HIS A 242 -13.09 -2.06 29.68
C HIS A 242 -12.90 -3.46 30.29
N HIS A 243 -13.23 -3.61 31.57
CA HIS A 243 -13.22 -4.89 32.27
C HIS A 243 -14.32 -4.94 33.33
N GLU A 244 -15.21 -5.94 33.27
CA GLU A 244 -16.29 -6.18 34.26
C GLU A 244 -17.14 -4.93 34.59
N GLY A 245 -17.49 -4.13 33.58
CA GLY A 245 -18.31 -2.93 33.76
C GLY A 245 -17.54 -1.69 34.26
N ARG A 246 -16.21 -1.76 34.35
CA ARG A 246 -15.33 -0.66 34.80
C ARG A 246 -14.36 -0.24 33.71
N CYS A 247 -14.08 1.06 33.66
CA CYS A 247 -13.01 1.61 32.84
C CYS A 247 -11.68 1.64 33.58
N VAL A 248 -10.73 0.81 33.13
CA VAL A 248 -9.41 0.63 33.73
C VAL A 248 -8.31 1.13 32.81
N GLN A 249 -7.21 1.60 33.40
CA GLN A 249 -6.05 2.09 32.65
C GLN A 249 -5.24 0.95 32.02
N ASP A 250 -5.04 -0.14 32.76
CA ASP A 250 -4.38 -1.36 32.29
C ASP A 250 -5.18 -2.58 32.72
N CYS A 251 -5.03 -3.68 31.97
CA CYS A 251 -5.73 -4.92 32.26
C CYS A 251 -5.26 -5.54 33.59
N PRO A 252 -6.18 -5.97 34.47
CA PRO A 252 -5.83 -6.63 35.72
C PRO A 252 -4.99 -7.90 35.53
N PRO A 253 -4.19 -8.31 36.53
CA PRO A 253 -3.43 -9.55 36.48
C PRO A 253 -4.32 -10.75 36.14
N GLY A 254 -3.87 -11.61 35.22
CA GLY A 254 -4.64 -12.76 34.73
C GLY A 254 -5.56 -12.45 33.53
N THR A 255 -5.59 -11.21 33.05
CA THR A 255 -6.30 -10.80 31.84
C THR A 255 -5.37 -10.17 30.81
N TYR A 256 -5.81 -10.16 29.55
CA TYR A 256 -5.02 -9.74 28.40
C TYR A 256 -5.79 -8.69 27.59
N LYS A 257 -5.04 -7.74 27.01
CA LYS A 257 -5.57 -6.70 26.13
C LYS A 257 -6.14 -7.37 24.87
N PHE A 258 -7.34 -6.99 24.47
CA PHE A 258 -7.99 -7.54 23.28
C PHE A 258 -8.74 -6.46 22.51
N GLU A 259 -8.59 -6.53 21.19
CA GLU A 259 -9.13 -5.57 20.23
C GLU A 259 -8.84 -4.08 20.54
N GLY A 260 -7.86 -3.81 21.42
CA GLY A 260 -7.46 -2.47 21.84
C GLY A 260 -8.45 -1.72 22.73
N TRP A 261 -9.50 -2.36 23.25
CA TRP A 261 -10.54 -1.67 24.05
C TRP A 261 -11.06 -2.43 25.28
N ARG A 262 -10.83 -3.74 25.40
CA ARG A 262 -11.25 -4.53 26.56
C ARG A 262 -10.19 -5.53 27.01
N CYS A 263 -10.40 -6.07 28.21
CA CYS A 263 -9.56 -7.12 28.78
C CYS A 263 -10.32 -8.45 28.77
N ILE A 264 -9.65 -9.52 28.32
CA ILE A 264 -10.21 -10.88 28.25
C ILE A 264 -9.34 -11.88 29.00
N THR A 265 -9.88 -13.04 29.34
CA THR A 265 -9.13 -14.15 29.93
C THR A 265 -8.38 -14.95 28.85
N MET A 266 -7.40 -15.74 29.29
CA MET A 266 -6.67 -16.67 28.41
C MET A 266 -7.61 -17.66 27.71
N ASP A 267 -8.60 -18.17 28.43
CA ASP A 267 -9.58 -19.13 27.89
C ASP A 267 -10.40 -18.50 26.77
N LEU A 268 -10.87 -17.26 26.96
CA LEU A 268 -11.63 -16.57 25.93
C LEU A 268 -10.77 -16.30 24.68
N CYS A 269 -9.51 -15.89 24.86
CA CYS A 269 -8.57 -15.70 23.75
C CYS A 269 -8.37 -16.99 22.92
N SER A 270 -8.31 -18.15 23.59
CA SER A 270 -8.18 -19.44 22.91
C SER A 270 -9.41 -19.85 22.08
N GLN A 271 -10.58 -19.33 22.44
CA GLN A 271 -11.87 -19.66 21.81
C GLN A 271 -12.28 -18.69 20.69
N VAL A 272 -11.63 -17.53 20.58
CA VAL A 272 -11.87 -16.61 19.47
C VAL A 272 -11.32 -17.24 18.19
N HIS A 273 -12.17 -17.89 17.42
CA HIS A 273 -11.81 -18.45 16.11
C HIS A 273 -12.32 -17.50 15.02
N LEU A 274 -11.42 -17.05 14.14
CA LEU A 274 -11.82 -16.50 12.85
C LEU A 274 -12.23 -17.65 11.92
N LEU A 275 -13.00 -17.33 10.89
CA LEU A 275 -13.49 -18.27 9.86
C LEU A 275 -12.38 -19.04 9.09
N ASP A 276 -11.10 -18.77 9.37
CA ASP A 276 -9.92 -19.20 8.60
C ASP A 276 -8.87 -19.98 9.44
N ASP A 277 -9.29 -20.64 10.54
CA ASP A 277 -8.46 -21.58 11.32
C ASP A 277 -7.18 -20.98 11.96
N THR A 278 -7.13 -19.64 12.13
CA THR A 278 -6.02 -18.95 12.79
C THR A 278 -6.28 -18.81 14.29
N GLN A 279 -5.56 -19.61 15.09
CA GLN A 279 -5.59 -19.50 16.54
C GLN A 279 -4.89 -18.21 17.00
N PHE A 280 -5.57 -17.41 17.82
CA PHE A 280 -5.00 -16.21 18.43
C PHE A 280 -3.83 -16.57 19.35
N VAL A 281 -2.90 -15.63 19.50
CA VAL A 281 -1.66 -15.76 20.28
C VAL A 281 -1.60 -14.67 21.35
N LEU A 282 -0.94 -14.99 22.46
CA LEU A 282 -0.64 -14.11 23.56
C LEU A 282 0.81 -13.64 23.46
N HIS A 283 1.00 -12.32 23.43
CA HIS A 283 2.32 -11.72 23.45
C HIS A 283 2.27 -10.34 24.10
N GLY A 284 3.21 -10.05 25.00
CA GLY A 284 3.30 -8.73 25.65
C GLY A 284 2.06 -8.32 26.48
N GLY A 285 1.24 -9.28 26.92
CA GLY A 285 -0.03 -8.99 27.62
C GLY A 285 -1.21 -8.68 26.69
N GLU A 286 -1.08 -8.92 25.39
CA GLU A 286 -2.14 -8.74 24.38
C GLU A 286 -2.48 -10.07 23.69
N CYS A 287 -3.76 -10.26 23.37
CA CYS A 287 -4.28 -11.35 22.54
C CYS A 287 -4.44 -10.85 21.09
N MET A 288 -3.69 -11.45 20.17
CA MET A 288 -3.53 -10.99 18.78
C MET A 288 -3.75 -12.15 17.80
N PRO A 289 -4.14 -11.90 16.54
CA PRO A 289 -4.36 -12.97 15.55
C PRO A 289 -3.05 -13.66 15.12
N GLU A 290 -1.93 -12.94 15.06
CA GLU A 290 -0.62 -13.46 14.67
C GLU A 290 0.50 -12.89 15.55
N CYS A 291 1.65 -13.59 15.59
CA CYS A 291 2.84 -13.08 16.28
C CYS A 291 3.40 -11.84 15.57
N PRO A 292 3.90 -10.84 16.32
CA PRO A 292 4.45 -9.64 15.73
C PRO A 292 5.77 -9.92 15.01
N SER A 293 6.18 -8.99 14.14
CA SER A 293 7.45 -9.08 13.40
C SER A 293 8.64 -9.38 14.31
N GLY A 294 9.41 -10.41 13.99
CA GLY A 294 10.54 -10.88 14.81
C GLY A 294 10.19 -11.95 15.84
N PHE A 295 8.92 -12.37 15.90
CA PHE A 295 8.46 -13.49 16.73
C PHE A 295 7.73 -14.55 15.90
N THR A 296 7.81 -15.80 16.34
CA THR A 296 7.08 -16.95 15.78
C THR A 296 6.33 -17.70 16.88
N ARG A 297 5.34 -18.52 16.52
CA ARG A 297 4.62 -19.36 17.49
C ARG A 297 5.59 -20.32 18.18
N ASN A 298 5.44 -20.48 19.48
CA ASN A 298 6.24 -21.41 20.26
C ASN A 298 5.86 -22.86 19.89
N GLU A 299 6.87 -23.69 19.64
CA GLU A 299 6.70 -25.10 19.25
C GLU A 299 5.98 -25.94 20.33
N THR A 300 6.14 -25.57 21.61
CA THR A 300 5.55 -26.31 22.74
C THR A 300 4.16 -25.82 23.12
N ASN A 301 3.89 -24.52 22.98
CA ASN A 301 2.59 -23.92 23.25
C ASN A 301 2.28 -22.85 22.20
N PRO A 302 1.49 -23.17 21.16
CA PRO A 302 1.25 -22.28 20.03
C PRO A 302 0.51 -20.99 20.42
N MET A 303 -0.07 -20.92 21.63
CA MET A 303 -0.65 -19.70 22.20
C MET A 303 0.38 -18.63 22.55
N PHE A 304 1.68 -18.92 22.59
CA PHE A 304 2.71 -17.93 22.92
C PHE A 304 3.68 -17.71 21.76
N CYS A 305 4.25 -16.50 21.70
CA CYS A 305 5.24 -16.11 20.69
C CYS A 305 6.66 -16.09 21.26
N ASN A 306 7.61 -16.73 20.57
CA ASN A 306 9.04 -16.72 20.88
C ASN A 306 9.82 -15.85 19.90
N ALA A 307 10.85 -15.16 20.40
CA ALA A 307 11.73 -14.34 19.56
C ALA A 307 12.55 -15.21 18.61
N CYS A 308 12.61 -14.79 17.34
CA CYS A 308 13.41 -15.44 16.32
C CYS A 308 14.87 -14.97 16.37
N ASN A 309 15.82 -15.86 16.11
CA ASN A 309 17.22 -15.50 15.90
C ASN A 309 17.42 -15.05 14.44
N GLY A 310 17.03 -13.80 14.13
CA GLY A 310 17.05 -13.23 12.78
C GLY A 310 15.64 -13.15 12.15
N PRO A 311 15.51 -13.15 10.80
CA PRO A 311 14.20 -13.15 10.16
C PRO A 311 13.45 -14.44 10.48
N CYS A 312 12.22 -14.32 10.96
CA CYS A 312 11.40 -15.48 11.32
C CYS A 312 11.04 -16.32 10.10
N ASP A 313 11.00 -17.64 10.29
CA ASP A 313 10.57 -18.53 9.24
C ASP A 313 9.06 -18.38 8.99
N LYS A 314 8.70 -18.01 7.76
CA LYS A 314 7.32 -18.00 7.29
C LYS A 314 7.11 -19.23 6.42
N SER A 315 6.39 -20.21 6.95
CA SER A 315 6.00 -21.40 6.22
C SER A 315 4.78 -21.10 5.34
N CYS A 316 4.86 -21.49 4.07
CA CYS A 316 3.79 -21.31 3.10
C CYS A 316 3.47 -22.63 2.42
N PRO A 317 2.19 -22.88 2.07
CA PRO A 317 1.79 -24.11 1.41
C PRO A 317 2.42 -24.24 0.03
N SER A 318 2.55 -25.49 -0.43
CA SER A 318 2.97 -25.82 -1.79
C SER A 318 2.04 -25.19 -2.83
N SER A 319 2.64 -24.44 -3.76
CA SER A 319 1.95 -23.79 -4.88
C SER A 319 2.62 -24.13 -6.20
N LYS A 320 1.81 -24.31 -7.24
CA LYS A 320 2.29 -24.45 -8.62
C LYS A 320 2.37 -23.06 -9.25
N ILE A 321 3.57 -22.69 -9.70
CA ILE A 321 3.89 -21.37 -10.24
C ILE A 321 3.94 -21.45 -11.76
N ASP A 322 2.86 -21.03 -12.42
CA ASP A 322 2.77 -20.96 -13.88
C ASP A 322 2.68 -19.52 -14.45
N SER A 323 2.50 -18.53 -13.57
CA SER A 323 2.56 -17.10 -13.88
C SER A 323 3.25 -16.30 -12.77
N VAL A 324 3.54 -15.03 -13.04
CA VAL A 324 4.02 -14.08 -12.02
C VAL A 324 2.96 -13.84 -10.93
N ASP A 325 1.68 -13.76 -11.32
CA ASP A 325 0.58 -13.58 -10.37
C ASP A 325 0.48 -14.76 -9.38
N ALA A 326 0.69 -15.99 -9.86
CA ALA A 326 0.74 -17.16 -9.00
C ALA A 326 1.91 -17.09 -8.00
N ALA A 327 3.06 -16.54 -8.42
CA ALA A 327 4.23 -16.36 -7.56
C ALA A 327 4.00 -15.34 -6.43
N GLN A 328 3.07 -14.39 -6.60
CA GLN A 328 2.75 -13.39 -5.57
C GLN A 328 2.27 -14.04 -4.26
N SER A 329 1.62 -15.20 -4.33
CA SER A 329 1.19 -15.97 -3.15
C SER A 329 2.36 -16.38 -2.24
N LEU A 330 3.57 -16.47 -2.80
CA LEU A 330 4.78 -16.85 -2.07
C LEU A 330 5.57 -15.65 -1.51
N LYS A 331 5.02 -14.44 -1.62
CA LYS A 331 5.71 -13.22 -1.16
C LYS A 331 5.97 -13.28 0.35
N GLY A 332 7.25 -13.17 0.72
CA GLY A 332 7.69 -13.18 2.11
C GLY A 332 7.82 -14.57 2.73
N CYS A 333 7.61 -15.64 1.96
CA CYS A 333 7.80 -17.00 2.43
C CYS A 333 9.29 -17.34 2.53
N THR A 334 9.71 -17.99 3.61
CA THR A 334 11.09 -18.51 3.77
C THR A 334 11.12 -20.04 3.66
N VAL A 335 10.03 -20.72 4.01
CA VAL A 335 9.89 -22.17 3.92
C VAL A 335 8.68 -22.52 3.07
N ILE A 336 8.85 -23.41 2.10
CA ILE A 336 7.76 -24.02 1.36
C ILE A 336 7.47 -25.40 1.94
N ASP A 337 6.27 -25.56 2.49
CA ASP A 337 5.79 -26.85 2.97
C ASP A 337 5.13 -27.65 1.85
N GLY A 338 5.91 -28.55 1.27
CA GLY A 338 5.58 -29.39 0.14
C GLY A 338 6.51 -29.12 -1.05
N ASN A 339 5.97 -29.12 -2.26
CA ASN A 339 6.77 -29.08 -3.48
C ASN A 339 6.75 -27.70 -4.13
N LEU A 340 7.78 -27.40 -4.91
CA LEU A 340 7.82 -26.19 -5.73
C LEU A 340 7.84 -26.57 -7.21
N ASP A 341 6.71 -26.34 -7.89
CA ASP A 341 6.50 -26.67 -9.30
C ASP A 341 6.45 -25.39 -10.14
N ILE A 342 7.48 -25.12 -10.94
CA ILE A 342 7.63 -23.91 -11.77
C ILE A 342 7.42 -24.26 -13.26
N ASN A 343 6.48 -23.58 -13.92
CA ASN A 343 6.09 -23.81 -15.32
C ASN A 343 5.69 -22.50 -16.02
N ILE A 344 6.64 -21.58 -16.17
CA ILE A 344 6.40 -20.21 -16.68
C ILE A 344 6.71 -20.15 -18.18
N ARG A 345 5.67 -20.30 -19.00
CA ARG A 345 5.81 -20.38 -20.47
C ARG A 345 6.03 -19.03 -21.14
N HIS A 346 5.45 -17.96 -20.60
CA HIS A 346 5.46 -16.62 -21.17
C HIS A 346 5.70 -15.59 -20.08
N GLY A 347 6.36 -14.48 -20.42
CA GLY A 347 6.63 -13.37 -19.52
C GLY A 347 7.90 -12.65 -19.93
N ASN A 348 7.85 -11.32 -19.96
CA ASN A 348 9.02 -10.47 -20.20
C ASN A 348 9.36 -9.77 -18.88
N ASN A 349 10.63 -9.72 -18.49
CA ASN A 349 11.09 -9.04 -17.27
C ASN A 349 10.59 -9.66 -15.96
N ILE A 350 10.31 -10.96 -15.98
CA ILE A 350 9.75 -11.69 -14.82
C ILE A 350 10.79 -11.93 -13.72
N THR A 351 12.09 -11.90 -14.01
CA THR A 351 13.13 -12.27 -13.04
C THR A 351 13.12 -11.37 -11.81
N SER A 352 12.95 -10.06 -12.01
CA SER A 352 12.92 -9.09 -10.89
C SER A 352 11.68 -9.23 -10.01
N GLU A 353 10.53 -9.53 -10.62
CA GLU A 353 9.27 -9.77 -9.92
C GLU A 353 9.30 -11.10 -9.17
N LEU A 354 9.83 -12.15 -9.80
CA LEU A 354 10.04 -13.45 -9.17
C LEU A 354 11.06 -13.36 -8.03
N GLU A 355 12.13 -12.57 -8.15
CA GLU A 355 13.08 -12.34 -7.05
C GLU A 355 12.39 -11.61 -5.87
N SER A 356 11.51 -10.64 -6.16
CA SER A 356 10.73 -9.94 -5.14
C SER A 356 9.78 -10.86 -4.37
N PHE A 357 9.19 -11.86 -5.04
CA PHE A 357 8.25 -12.79 -4.40
C PHE A 357 8.94 -14.00 -3.77
N MET A 358 9.89 -14.62 -4.47
CA MET A 358 10.47 -15.91 -4.13
C MET A 358 11.93 -15.84 -3.67
N GLY A 359 12.55 -14.66 -3.69
CA GLY A 359 13.97 -14.48 -3.35
C GLY A 359 14.32 -14.74 -1.88
N LEU A 360 13.34 -14.73 -0.98
CA LEU A 360 13.50 -15.01 0.44
C LEU A 360 13.36 -16.51 0.79
N ILE A 361 12.91 -17.35 -0.15
CA ILE A 361 12.71 -18.78 0.09
C ILE A 361 14.08 -19.42 0.36
N GLN A 362 14.24 -20.01 1.54
CA GLN A 362 15.47 -20.66 1.99
C GLN A 362 15.39 -22.19 1.93
N ARG A 363 14.20 -22.75 2.14
CA ARG A 363 13.99 -24.20 2.28
C ARG A 363 12.73 -24.67 1.54
N VAL A 364 12.85 -25.81 0.87
CA VAL A 364 11.71 -26.56 0.30
C VAL A 364 11.69 -27.96 0.91
N THR A 365 10.59 -28.36 1.54
CA THR A 365 10.51 -29.65 2.25
C THR A 365 10.36 -30.85 1.29
N GLY A 366 9.72 -30.66 0.14
CA GLY A 366 9.55 -31.66 -0.92
C GLY A 366 10.62 -31.58 -2.01
N TYR A 367 10.18 -31.60 -3.27
CA TYR A 367 11.04 -31.46 -4.46
C TYR A 367 10.89 -30.09 -5.13
N VAL A 368 11.86 -29.74 -5.99
CA VAL A 368 11.78 -28.59 -6.91
C VAL A 368 11.76 -29.08 -8.35
N LYS A 369 10.73 -28.68 -9.10
CA LYS A 369 10.53 -29.08 -10.50
C LYS A 369 10.32 -27.87 -11.39
N ILE A 370 11.12 -27.76 -12.44
CA ILE A 370 11.12 -26.65 -13.39
C ILE A 370 10.88 -27.22 -14.78
N ARG A 371 9.74 -26.91 -15.39
CA ARG A 371 9.35 -27.51 -16.67
C ARG A 371 8.73 -26.51 -17.63
N HIS A 372 9.06 -26.60 -18.92
CA HIS A 372 8.50 -25.70 -19.95
C HIS A 372 8.62 -24.20 -19.62
N SER A 373 9.63 -23.83 -18.83
CA SER A 373 9.80 -22.45 -18.38
C SER A 373 10.62 -21.67 -19.40
N HIS A 374 10.03 -21.42 -20.57
CA HIS A 374 10.71 -20.79 -21.71
C HIS A 374 11.10 -19.32 -21.44
N ALA A 375 10.44 -18.65 -20.50
CA ALA A 375 10.79 -17.30 -20.11
C ALA A 375 12.01 -17.22 -19.17
N LEU A 376 12.39 -18.33 -18.52
CA LEU A 376 13.49 -18.34 -17.56
C LEU A 376 14.83 -18.53 -18.26
N VAL A 377 15.76 -17.61 -17.98
CA VAL A 377 17.15 -17.67 -18.44
C VAL A 377 18.10 -18.14 -17.32
N SER A 378 17.74 -17.87 -16.06
CA SER A 378 18.51 -18.20 -14.86
C SER A 378 17.58 -18.56 -13.69
N LEU A 379 18.09 -19.30 -12.70
CA LEU A 379 17.38 -19.57 -11.42
C LEU A 379 17.83 -18.65 -10.28
N SER A 380 18.61 -17.61 -10.59
CA SER A 380 19.13 -16.64 -9.62
C SER A 380 18.07 -15.91 -8.80
N PHE A 381 16.82 -15.86 -9.27
CA PHE A 381 15.69 -15.31 -8.51
C PHE A 381 15.40 -16.11 -7.23
N LEU A 382 15.76 -17.40 -7.16
CA LEU A 382 15.78 -18.21 -5.92
C LEU A 382 17.07 -17.92 -5.14
N LYS A 383 17.25 -16.67 -4.76
CA LYS A 383 18.50 -16.13 -4.23
C LYS A 383 18.93 -16.79 -2.92
N SER A 384 17.98 -16.96 -2.02
CA SER A 384 18.22 -17.45 -0.65
C SER A 384 18.06 -18.96 -0.50
N LEU A 385 17.70 -19.70 -1.56
CA LEU A 385 17.44 -21.13 -1.47
C LEU A 385 18.73 -21.87 -1.11
N ARG A 386 18.75 -22.55 0.05
CA ARG A 386 19.91 -23.30 0.53
C ARG A 386 19.62 -24.78 0.73
N PHE A 387 18.36 -25.16 0.96
CA PHE A 387 18.00 -26.52 1.35
C PHE A 387 16.82 -27.07 0.56
N ILE A 388 16.97 -28.28 0.02
CA ILE A 388 15.89 -29.10 -0.52
C ILE A 388 15.90 -30.42 0.25
N ASN A 389 14.85 -30.69 1.04
CA ASN A 389 14.86 -31.85 1.92
C ASN A 389 14.54 -33.15 1.18
N GLY A 390 13.64 -33.13 0.19
CA GLY A 390 13.23 -34.33 -0.54
C GLY A 390 12.40 -35.30 0.30
N HIS A 391 11.51 -34.80 1.16
CA HIS A 391 10.52 -35.65 1.86
C HIS A 391 9.57 -36.34 0.87
N LYS A 392 9.30 -35.67 -0.25
CA LYS A 392 8.60 -36.21 -1.42
C LYS A 392 9.50 -36.07 -2.63
N LEU A 393 9.60 -37.12 -3.44
CA LEU A 393 10.45 -37.20 -4.63
C LEU A 393 9.58 -37.38 -5.88
N ILE A 394 10.06 -36.85 -7.01
CA ILE A 394 9.46 -37.05 -8.34
C ILE A 394 9.78 -38.48 -8.77
N ASP A 395 8.74 -39.23 -9.12
CA ASP A 395 8.84 -40.65 -9.47
C ASP A 395 9.58 -41.49 -8.40
N ASN A 396 9.51 -41.06 -7.13
CA ASN A 396 10.25 -41.61 -6.00
C ASN A 396 11.79 -41.55 -6.10
N ILE A 397 12.35 -40.80 -7.05
CA ILE A 397 13.79 -40.78 -7.32
C ILE A 397 14.38 -39.36 -7.23
N TYR A 398 13.73 -38.38 -7.85
CA TYR A 398 14.37 -37.07 -8.07
C TYR A 398 13.86 -36.00 -7.10
N ALA A 399 14.78 -35.24 -6.51
CA ALA A 399 14.46 -34.08 -5.67
C ALA A 399 14.57 -32.75 -6.41
N PHE A 400 15.33 -32.72 -7.50
CA PHE A 400 15.42 -31.56 -8.38
C PHE A 400 15.31 -32.00 -9.83
N SER A 401 14.43 -31.36 -10.59
CA SER A 401 14.19 -31.68 -12.00
C SER A 401 14.07 -30.41 -12.85
N ALA A 402 14.85 -30.30 -13.93
CA ALA A 402 14.74 -29.24 -14.93
C ALA A 402 14.54 -29.84 -16.34
N ILE A 403 13.34 -29.68 -16.91
CA ILE A 403 12.95 -30.32 -18.17
C ILE A 403 12.40 -29.31 -19.18
N ASN A 404 12.89 -29.34 -20.42
CA ASN A 404 12.34 -28.57 -21.54
C ASN A 404 12.34 -27.04 -21.31
N ASN A 405 13.44 -26.50 -20.78
CA ASN A 405 13.61 -25.06 -20.58
C ASN A 405 14.49 -24.49 -21.70
N GLN A 406 13.82 -24.04 -22.77
CA GLN A 406 14.47 -23.64 -24.04
C GLN A 406 15.48 -22.49 -23.93
N ASN A 407 15.29 -21.58 -22.96
CA ASN A 407 16.15 -20.40 -22.79
C ASN A 407 17.03 -20.44 -21.53
N LEU A 408 16.90 -21.47 -20.71
CA LEU A 408 17.68 -21.62 -19.48
C LEU A 408 19.15 -21.79 -19.85
N GLN A 409 19.99 -20.86 -19.40
CA GLN A 409 21.41 -20.82 -19.69
C GLN A 409 22.26 -21.16 -18.47
N ASN A 410 21.83 -20.71 -17.28
CA ASN A 410 22.56 -20.90 -16.03
C ASN A 410 21.59 -21.22 -14.88
N LEU A 411 22.13 -21.74 -13.78
CA LEU A 411 21.36 -22.06 -12.57
C LEU A 411 21.56 -20.95 -11.52
N TRP A 412 22.74 -20.89 -10.91
CA TRP A 412 23.13 -19.86 -9.93
C TRP A 412 24.59 -19.44 -10.16
N ASP A 413 24.98 -18.29 -9.60
CA ASP A 413 26.40 -17.98 -9.42
C ASP A 413 26.96 -18.80 -8.24
N TRP A 414 27.60 -19.93 -8.56
CA TRP A 414 28.18 -20.87 -7.59
C TRP A 414 29.32 -20.30 -6.74
N ASN A 415 29.83 -19.11 -7.06
CA ASN A 415 30.79 -18.41 -6.19
C ASN A 415 30.11 -17.80 -4.96
N GLN A 416 28.83 -17.44 -5.09
CA GLN A 416 28.04 -16.76 -4.05
C GLN A 416 26.90 -17.64 -3.50
N HIS A 417 26.61 -18.76 -4.18
CA HIS A 417 25.48 -19.61 -3.88
C HIS A 417 25.92 -21.03 -3.47
N ASN A 418 25.33 -21.50 -2.36
CA ASN A 418 25.45 -22.87 -1.87
C ASN A 418 24.05 -23.50 -1.79
N LEU A 419 23.96 -24.78 -2.13
CA LEU A 419 22.72 -25.54 -2.12
C LEU A 419 22.99 -26.96 -1.62
N ALA A 420 22.21 -27.42 -0.65
CA ALA A 420 22.24 -28.79 -0.13
C ALA A 420 20.92 -29.50 -0.44
N ILE A 421 21.02 -30.70 -1.03
CA ILE A 421 19.87 -31.56 -1.33
C ILE A 421 20.00 -32.81 -0.47
N LEU A 422 19.15 -32.95 0.55
CA LEU A 422 19.28 -33.99 1.56
C LEU A 422 18.95 -35.39 0.99
N ASN A 423 17.78 -35.54 0.34
CA ASN A 423 17.34 -36.78 -0.27
C ASN A 423 17.04 -36.60 -1.77
N GLY A 424 17.14 -37.67 -2.57
CA GLY A 424 16.81 -37.68 -4.01
C GLY A 424 17.92 -37.22 -4.97
N ARG A 425 17.74 -37.52 -6.26
CA ARG A 425 18.68 -37.25 -7.38
C ARG A 425 18.34 -35.99 -8.17
N LEU A 426 19.25 -35.63 -9.09
CA LEU A 426 19.11 -34.53 -10.05
C LEU A 426 18.66 -35.06 -11.42
N PHE A 427 17.76 -34.35 -12.09
CA PHE A 427 17.30 -34.70 -13.44
C PHE A 427 17.33 -33.48 -14.37
N PHE A 428 18.01 -33.57 -15.51
CA PHE A 428 18.14 -32.47 -16.48
C PHE A 428 17.94 -32.96 -17.91
N ARG A 429 16.87 -32.53 -18.58
CA ARG A 429 16.63 -32.96 -19.97
C ARG A 429 16.08 -31.84 -20.83
N LEU A 430 16.46 -31.82 -22.11
CA LEU A 430 15.95 -30.86 -23.10
C LEU A 430 16.18 -29.39 -22.67
N ASN A 431 17.36 -29.07 -22.13
CA ASN A 431 17.75 -27.69 -21.84
C ASN A 431 18.87 -27.27 -22.82
N PRO A 432 18.54 -26.93 -24.07
CA PRO A 432 19.51 -26.80 -25.15
C PRO A 432 20.53 -25.68 -24.92
N LYS A 433 20.18 -24.64 -24.16
CA LYS A 433 21.09 -23.52 -23.84
C LYS A 433 21.82 -23.66 -22.50
N LEU A 434 21.51 -24.68 -21.69
CA LEU A 434 22.13 -24.92 -20.39
C LEU A 434 23.38 -25.78 -20.56
N CYS A 435 24.54 -25.25 -20.19
CA CYS A 435 25.79 -25.98 -20.31
C CYS A 435 25.88 -27.18 -19.37
N ILE A 436 26.37 -28.32 -19.89
CA ILE A 436 26.61 -29.54 -19.10
C ILE A 436 27.59 -29.27 -17.95
N SER A 437 28.56 -28.37 -18.15
CA SER A 437 29.48 -27.94 -17.08
C SER A 437 28.78 -27.29 -15.89
N GLU A 438 27.67 -26.57 -16.10
CA GLU A 438 26.90 -25.98 -15.00
C GLU A 438 26.15 -27.05 -14.19
N ILE A 439 25.67 -28.10 -14.88
CA ILE A 439 25.03 -29.25 -14.22
C ILE A 439 26.06 -29.99 -13.36
N HIS A 440 27.28 -30.20 -13.86
CA HIS A 440 28.36 -30.81 -13.07
C HIS A 440 28.79 -29.95 -11.88
N LYS A 441 28.84 -28.62 -12.00
CA LYS A 441 29.09 -27.75 -10.85
C LYS A 441 28.02 -27.89 -9.78
N MET A 442 26.74 -27.96 -10.16
CA MET A 442 25.64 -28.23 -9.23
C MET A 442 25.82 -29.59 -8.55
N TRP A 443 26.19 -30.61 -9.32
CA TRP A 443 26.45 -31.95 -8.82
C TRP A 443 27.50 -31.96 -7.70
N GLU A 444 28.65 -31.31 -7.94
CA GLU A 444 29.74 -31.19 -6.97
C GLU A 444 29.32 -30.38 -5.74
N LYS A 445 28.65 -29.23 -5.94
CA LYS A 445 28.24 -28.33 -4.85
C LYS A 445 27.15 -28.90 -3.95
N THR A 446 26.28 -29.74 -4.50
CA THR A 446 25.21 -30.42 -3.73
C THR A 446 25.69 -31.66 -2.98
N GLY A 447 26.94 -32.07 -3.15
CA GLY A 447 27.56 -33.16 -2.40
C GLY A 447 27.02 -34.55 -2.75
N LYS A 448 26.45 -34.75 -3.95
CA LYS A 448 25.89 -36.04 -4.37
C LYS A 448 26.99 -37.02 -4.78
N THR A 449 26.95 -38.23 -4.23
CA THR A 449 27.96 -39.29 -4.45
C THR A 449 27.55 -40.32 -5.52
N GLU A 450 26.26 -40.43 -5.84
CA GLU A 450 25.71 -41.45 -6.77
C GLU A 450 25.88 -41.03 -8.22
N LYS A 451 26.55 -41.78 -9.09
CA LYS A 451 26.72 -41.36 -10.50
C LYS A 451 25.35 -41.15 -11.20
N PRO A 452 25.21 -40.11 -12.05
CA PRO A 452 23.99 -39.92 -12.87
C PRO A 452 23.70 -41.14 -13.72
N GLU A 453 22.42 -41.49 -13.90
CA GLU A 453 22.04 -42.61 -14.78
C GLU A 453 22.17 -42.23 -16.26
N GLU A 454 22.36 -43.25 -17.09
CA GLU A 454 22.47 -43.11 -18.55
C GLU A 454 21.12 -42.63 -19.12
N GLY A 455 20.99 -41.31 -19.30
CA GLY A 455 19.74 -40.69 -19.72
C GLY A 455 19.38 -39.42 -18.96
N ASP A 456 19.87 -39.26 -17.72
CA ASP A 456 19.48 -38.19 -16.81
C ASP A 456 19.87 -36.79 -17.32
N PHE A 457 20.91 -36.70 -18.17
CA PHE A 457 21.49 -35.46 -18.71
C PHE A 457 21.42 -35.34 -20.24
N LEU A 458 20.50 -36.04 -20.90
CA LEU A 458 20.36 -35.99 -22.36
C LEU A 458 19.89 -34.62 -22.90
N ASN A 459 20.43 -34.26 -24.07
CA ASN A 459 20.04 -33.09 -24.87
C ASN A 459 20.14 -31.75 -24.10
N ASN A 460 21.20 -31.59 -23.32
CA ASN A 460 21.55 -30.33 -22.65
C ASN A 460 22.75 -29.70 -23.36
N GLY A 461 22.73 -28.38 -23.52
CA GLY A 461 23.85 -27.61 -24.07
C GLY A 461 24.07 -27.72 -25.58
N GLU A 462 23.15 -28.36 -26.33
CA GLU A 462 23.22 -28.51 -27.80
C GLU A 462 23.29 -27.16 -28.55
N GLN A 463 22.69 -26.11 -27.99
CA GLN A 463 22.67 -24.75 -28.54
C GLN A 463 23.50 -23.77 -27.68
N ALA A 464 24.34 -24.26 -26.77
CA ALA A 464 25.11 -23.45 -25.84
C ALA A 464 26.59 -23.36 -26.22
N SER A 465 27.17 -22.16 -26.15
CA SER A 465 28.62 -21.95 -26.32
C SER A 465 29.34 -22.06 -24.97
N CYS A 466 29.53 -23.29 -24.47
CA CYS A 466 30.04 -23.54 -23.11
C CYS A 466 31.54 -23.27 -22.90
N LYS A 467 32.32 -23.21 -23.98
CA LYS A 467 33.73 -22.79 -23.95
C LYS A 467 33.84 -21.51 -24.77
N SER A 468 34.12 -20.40 -24.09
CA SER A 468 34.28 -19.08 -24.71
C SER A 468 35.68 -18.54 -24.53
N HIS A 469 36.30 -18.04 -25.60
CA HIS A 469 37.53 -17.25 -25.52
C HIS A 469 37.24 -15.91 -24.81
N ILE A 470 38.13 -15.46 -23.93
CA ILE A 470 37.96 -14.19 -23.21
C ILE A 470 38.52 -13.04 -24.05
N LEU A 471 37.66 -12.14 -24.52
CA LEU A 471 38.04 -10.95 -25.29
C LEU A 471 38.67 -9.89 -24.37
N LYS A 472 39.82 -9.35 -24.79
CA LYS A 472 40.52 -8.28 -24.07
C LYS A 472 40.27 -6.91 -24.68
N PHE A 473 39.88 -5.95 -23.83
CA PHE A 473 39.83 -4.54 -24.21
C PHE A 473 41.24 -3.95 -24.35
N LYS A 474 41.44 -3.10 -25.36
CA LYS A 474 42.73 -2.46 -25.66
C LYS A 474 42.79 -1.00 -25.22
N SER A 475 41.74 -0.22 -25.47
CA SER A 475 41.67 1.18 -25.04
C SER A 475 40.26 1.67 -24.78
N ASN A 476 40.13 2.66 -23.91
CA ASN A 476 38.89 3.39 -23.66
C ASN A 476 39.14 4.92 -23.71
N VAL A 477 38.24 5.66 -24.35
CA VAL A 477 38.30 7.13 -24.45
C VAL A 477 36.99 7.70 -23.94
N THR A 478 37.02 8.45 -22.85
CA THR A 478 35.80 8.94 -22.18
C THR A 478 35.62 10.46 -22.38
N SER A 479 34.42 10.87 -22.77
CA SER A 479 33.94 12.26 -22.70
C SER A 479 32.83 12.39 -21.65
N SER A 480 32.20 13.56 -21.54
CA SER A 480 31.05 13.78 -20.65
C SER A 480 29.81 12.99 -21.09
N HIS A 481 29.63 12.80 -22.40
CA HIS A 481 28.44 12.12 -22.96
C HIS A 481 28.77 10.91 -23.84
N THR A 482 30.06 10.53 -23.97
CA THR A 482 30.47 9.44 -24.86
C THR A 482 31.54 8.55 -24.24
N ILE A 483 31.55 7.28 -24.63
CA ILE A 483 32.61 6.31 -24.31
C ILE A 483 33.02 5.60 -25.60
N GLY A 484 34.25 5.84 -26.04
CA GLY A 484 34.92 5.11 -27.11
C GLY A 484 35.61 3.87 -26.56
N LEU A 485 35.47 2.72 -27.25
CA LEU A 485 36.02 1.42 -26.84
C LEU A 485 36.71 0.76 -28.02
N THR A 486 37.82 0.07 -27.75
CA THR A 486 38.48 -0.84 -28.68
C THR A 486 38.83 -2.15 -27.98
N TRP A 487 38.71 -3.28 -28.68
CA TRP A 487 39.06 -4.60 -28.16
C TRP A 487 39.84 -5.40 -29.21
N GLU A 488 40.46 -6.51 -28.79
CA GLU A 488 41.21 -7.35 -29.70
C GLU A 488 40.36 -7.91 -30.84
N ASN A 489 40.93 -7.95 -32.04
CA ASN A 489 40.32 -8.63 -33.17
C ASN A 489 40.32 -10.16 -32.93
N TYR A 490 39.15 -10.79 -32.94
CA TYR A 490 38.99 -12.23 -32.75
C TYR A 490 38.28 -12.87 -33.94
N ARG A 491 38.90 -13.91 -34.52
CA ARG A 491 38.30 -14.78 -35.54
C ARG A 491 38.42 -16.24 -35.09
N PRO A 492 37.30 -16.99 -34.96
CA PRO A 492 37.36 -18.39 -34.56
C PRO A 492 38.18 -19.20 -35.57
N PRO A 493 39.10 -20.08 -35.12
CA PRO A 493 39.94 -20.86 -36.02
C PRO A 493 39.08 -21.78 -36.92
N GLY A 494 39.28 -21.66 -38.23
CA GLY A 494 38.56 -22.47 -39.24
C GLY A 494 37.15 -21.98 -39.58
N TYR A 495 36.69 -20.85 -39.03
CA TYR A 495 35.38 -20.28 -39.34
C TYR A 495 35.46 -19.27 -40.50
N LYS A 496 34.69 -19.51 -41.56
CA LYS A 496 34.60 -18.65 -42.76
C LYS A 496 33.28 -17.86 -42.85
N GLY A 497 32.41 -17.95 -41.83
CA GLY A 497 31.13 -17.25 -41.81
C GLY A 497 31.25 -15.78 -41.37
N MET A 498 30.13 -15.06 -41.42
CA MET A 498 30.06 -13.69 -40.89
C MET A 498 30.18 -13.70 -39.37
N ILE A 499 31.04 -12.81 -38.87
CA ILE A 499 31.26 -12.57 -37.45
C ILE A 499 30.83 -11.13 -37.17
N SER A 500 30.00 -10.94 -36.16
CA SER A 500 29.65 -9.61 -35.65
C SER A 500 29.87 -9.58 -34.14
N PHE A 501 30.12 -8.40 -33.59
CA PHE A 501 30.22 -8.19 -32.14
C PHE A 501 28.96 -7.48 -31.66
N ILE A 502 28.47 -7.87 -30.48
CA ILE A 502 27.48 -7.08 -29.75
C ILE A 502 28.15 -6.48 -28.52
N VAL A 503 28.05 -5.17 -28.39
CA VAL A 503 28.47 -4.44 -27.20
C VAL A 503 27.26 -4.25 -26.30
N TYR A 504 27.35 -4.76 -25.08
CA TYR A 504 26.34 -4.63 -24.03
C TYR A 504 26.78 -3.55 -23.06
N TYR A 505 25.92 -2.57 -22.79
CA TYR A 505 26.20 -1.54 -21.77
C TYR A 505 24.97 -1.18 -20.94
N LYS A 506 25.18 -0.83 -19.66
CA LYS A 506 24.12 -0.44 -18.73
C LYS A 506 24.65 0.50 -17.65
N GLN A 507 23.82 1.43 -17.18
CA GLN A 507 24.15 2.26 -16.03
C GLN A 507 24.25 1.39 -14.77
N SER A 508 25.40 1.41 -14.07
CA SER A 508 25.61 0.62 -12.86
C SER A 508 26.33 1.45 -11.80
N PRO A 509 25.64 1.87 -10.71
CA PRO A 509 26.28 2.59 -9.61
C PRO A 509 27.26 1.73 -8.83
N PHE A 510 27.03 0.42 -8.78
CA PHE A 510 27.85 -0.57 -8.08
C PHE A 510 28.59 -1.48 -9.07
N GLN A 511 29.64 -2.17 -8.60
CA GLN A 511 30.45 -3.10 -9.42
C GLN A 511 30.09 -4.58 -9.16
N ASN A 512 28.80 -4.86 -8.89
CA ASN A 512 28.30 -6.20 -8.58
C ASN A 512 27.28 -6.71 -9.61
N ILE A 513 27.25 -6.11 -10.80
CA ILE A 513 26.33 -6.50 -11.86
C ILE A 513 26.77 -7.80 -12.53
N THR A 514 25.81 -8.65 -12.85
CA THR A 514 26.03 -9.90 -13.58
C THR A 514 25.58 -9.76 -15.04
N GLU A 515 26.10 -10.61 -15.92
CA GLU A 515 25.70 -10.65 -17.34
C GLU A 515 24.20 -10.97 -17.54
N PHE A 516 23.55 -11.45 -16.48
CA PHE A 516 22.14 -11.86 -16.47
C PHE A 516 21.18 -10.75 -16.03
N ASP A 517 21.71 -9.62 -15.53
CA ASP A 517 20.89 -8.53 -15.00
C ASP A 517 20.21 -7.74 -16.12
N GLY A 518 19.00 -8.17 -16.50
CA GLY A 518 18.18 -7.52 -17.52
C GLY A 518 18.35 -8.11 -18.92
N GLN A 519 18.36 -9.44 -19.03
CA GLN A 519 18.44 -10.17 -20.30
C GLN A 519 17.09 -10.27 -21.05
N ASP A 520 16.09 -9.50 -20.62
CA ASP A 520 14.79 -9.39 -21.27
C ASP A 520 14.90 -8.42 -22.44
N GLY A 521 14.65 -8.89 -23.66
CA GLY A 521 14.83 -8.12 -24.90
C GLY A 521 14.04 -6.80 -25.00
N CYS A 522 13.23 -6.42 -24.00
CA CYS A 522 12.41 -5.20 -23.99
C CYS A 522 12.18 -4.55 -22.60
N GLY A 523 13.01 -4.79 -21.58
CA GLY A 523 12.83 -4.23 -20.22
C GLY A 523 13.53 -2.86 -19.98
N SER A 524 13.00 -2.03 -19.08
CA SER A 524 13.60 -0.74 -18.68
C SER A 524 14.92 -0.89 -17.89
N ASN A 525 15.16 -2.07 -17.33
CA ASN A 525 16.40 -2.45 -16.63
C ASN A 525 17.32 -3.33 -17.49
N SER A 526 17.06 -3.46 -18.79
CA SER A 526 17.81 -4.34 -19.68
C SER A 526 19.14 -3.76 -20.14
N TRP A 527 20.05 -4.64 -20.58
CA TRP A 527 21.27 -4.23 -21.26
C TRP A 527 20.97 -3.53 -22.58
N HIS A 528 21.59 -2.38 -22.83
CA HIS A 528 21.57 -1.78 -24.16
C HIS A 528 22.55 -2.53 -25.05
N MET A 529 22.11 -2.88 -26.26
CA MET A 529 22.88 -3.67 -27.23
C MET A 529 23.20 -2.83 -28.46
N VAL A 530 24.44 -2.89 -28.92
CA VAL A 530 24.90 -2.25 -30.16
C VAL A 530 25.69 -3.27 -30.97
N ASP A 531 25.22 -3.55 -32.17
CA ASP A 531 25.90 -4.40 -33.14
C ASP A 531 27.08 -3.65 -33.77
N VAL A 532 28.22 -4.32 -33.87
CA VAL A 532 29.47 -3.80 -34.41
C VAL A 532 30.03 -4.82 -35.38
N ASP A 533 30.06 -4.45 -36.66
CA ASP A 533 30.61 -5.30 -37.71
C ASP A 533 32.12 -5.44 -37.58
N LEU A 534 32.61 -6.63 -37.93
CA LEU A 534 34.04 -6.91 -37.98
C LEU A 534 34.69 -6.08 -39.10
N PRO A 535 35.77 -5.32 -38.83
CA PRO A 535 36.52 -4.61 -39.86
C PRO A 535 36.99 -5.56 -40.98
N GLN A 536 36.89 -5.11 -42.24
CA GLN A 536 37.36 -5.89 -43.39
C GLN A 536 38.88 -6.14 -43.33
N ASP A 537 39.62 -5.13 -42.88
CA ASP A 537 41.06 -5.21 -42.67
C ASP A 537 41.38 -5.97 -41.37
N GLN A 538 42.21 -7.01 -41.49
CA GLN A 538 42.63 -7.87 -40.38
C GLN A 538 43.59 -7.18 -39.40
N SER A 539 44.24 -6.09 -39.83
CA SER A 539 45.16 -5.31 -39.00
C SER A 539 44.45 -4.33 -38.07
N ILE A 540 43.17 -4.06 -38.31
CA ILE A 540 42.38 -3.07 -37.56
C ILE A 540 41.59 -3.76 -36.47
N ASP A 541 41.76 -3.27 -35.24
CA ASP A 541 40.93 -3.68 -34.11
C ASP A 541 39.51 -3.09 -34.20
N PRO A 542 38.48 -3.87 -33.85
CA PRO A 542 37.11 -3.37 -33.77
C PRO A 542 36.98 -2.25 -32.73
N LYS A 543 36.19 -1.22 -33.08
CA LYS A 543 35.96 -0.03 -32.25
C LYS A 543 34.52 0.45 -32.30
N ILE A 544 34.04 1.05 -31.21
CA ILE A 544 32.73 1.69 -31.13
C ILE A 544 32.80 2.96 -30.28
N THR A 545 31.91 3.91 -30.55
CA THR A 545 31.67 5.06 -29.68
C THR A 545 30.23 5.05 -29.19
N LEU A 546 30.03 4.80 -27.90
CA LEU A 546 28.74 4.90 -27.25
C LEU A 546 28.38 6.39 -27.08
N LEU A 547 27.16 6.76 -27.47
CA LEU A 547 26.67 8.14 -27.49
C LEU A 547 25.55 8.37 -26.46
N HIS A 548 25.22 9.63 -26.20
CA HIS A 548 24.11 10.06 -25.34
C HIS A 548 24.15 9.53 -23.90
N LEU A 549 25.35 9.33 -23.35
CA LEU A 549 25.53 8.89 -21.97
C LEU A 549 25.34 10.07 -21.00
N LYS A 550 24.95 9.76 -19.75
CA LYS A 550 24.85 10.75 -18.69
C LYS A 550 26.26 11.13 -18.21
N PRO A 551 26.54 12.42 -17.95
CA PRO A 551 27.80 12.85 -17.33
C PRO A 551 28.00 12.25 -15.95
N TRP A 552 29.26 12.12 -15.56
CA TRP A 552 29.68 11.60 -14.23
C TRP A 552 28.95 10.32 -13.78
N THR A 553 28.65 9.44 -14.73
CA THR A 553 27.85 8.24 -14.50
C THR A 553 28.68 7.00 -14.84
N GLN A 554 28.62 6.00 -13.96
CA GLN A 554 29.33 4.73 -14.16
C GLN A 554 28.48 3.76 -14.98
N TYR A 555 29.11 3.16 -15.98
CA TYR A 555 28.52 2.19 -16.89
C TYR A 555 29.28 0.86 -16.79
N ALA A 556 28.53 -0.23 -16.72
CA ALA A 556 29.04 -1.59 -16.91
C ALA A 556 28.98 -1.93 -18.40
N ILE A 557 30.04 -2.53 -18.94
CA ILE A 557 30.16 -2.80 -20.38
C ILE A 557 30.85 -4.15 -20.61
N PHE A 558 30.35 -4.95 -21.53
CA PHE A 558 31.04 -6.15 -22.03
C PHE A 558 30.72 -6.39 -23.52
N VAL A 559 31.52 -7.21 -24.19
CA VAL A 559 31.38 -7.52 -25.62
C VAL A 559 31.22 -9.01 -25.81
N LYS A 560 30.30 -9.41 -26.70
CA LYS A 560 30.09 -10.80 -27.10
C LYS A 560 30.22 -10.94 -28.61
N VAL A 561 30.83 -12.03 -29.07
CA VAL A 561 30.87 -12.38 -30.48
C VAL A 561 29.63 -13.19 -30.85
N ILE A 562 29.00 -12.80 -31.95
CA ILE A 562 27.98 -13.58 -32.64
C ILE A 562 28.57 -14.19 -33.89
N THR A 563 28.45 -15.50 -33.97
CA THR A 563 28.77 -16.29 -35.16
C THR A 563 27.49 -16.89 -35.71
N LEU A 564 27.20 -16.68 -36.99
CA LEU A 564 26.09 -17.36 -37.67
C LEU A 564 26.50 -18.81 -37.97
N GLN A 565 25.98 -19.77 -37.20
CA GLN A 565 26.38 -21.16 -37.33
C GLN A 565 25.93 -21.72 -38.70
N LEU A 566 26.89 -22.17 -39.53
CA LEU A 566 26.68 -22.94 -40.76
C LEU A 566 27.07 -24.39 -40.47
N GLY A 567 26.14 -25.19 -39.93
CA GLY A 567 26.29 -26.64 -39.68
C GLY A 567 26.66 -27.06 -38.25
N ASP A 568 26.76 -28.38 -38.02
CA ASP A 568 26.87 -29.06 -36.71
C ASP A 568 28.24 -28.96 -35.99
N LYS A 569 29.13 -28.07 -36.42
CA LYS A 569 30.41 -27.89 -35.71
C LYS A 569 30.22 -26.96 -34.51
N HIS A 570 30.55 -27.45 -33.32
CA HIS A 570 30.66 -26.62 -32.10
C HIS A 570 31.69 -25.51 -32.32
N ILE A 571 31.22 -24.27 -32.53
CA ILE A 571 32.07 -23.09 -32.62
C ILE A 571 32.27 -22.56 -31.19
N THR A 572 33.52 -22.35 -30.80
CA THR A 572 33.86 -21.65 -29.57
C THR A 572 33.50 -20.18 -29.71
N GLY A 573 32.49 -19.74 -28.95
CA GLY A 573 32.14 -18.33 -28.84
C GLY A 573 33.28 -17.51 -28.21
N ALA A 574 33.14 -16.19 -28.18
CA ALA A 574 34.04 -15.33 -27.43
C ALA A 574 33.27 -14.24 -26.71
N LYS A 575 33.71 -13.90 -25.50
CA LYS A 575 33.09 -12.88 -24.65
C LYS A 575 34.15 -12.14 -23.84
N SER A 576 33.98 -10.86 -23.56
CA SER A 576 34.85 -10.15 -22.62
C SER A 576 34.35 -10.29 -21.18
N ASP A 577 35.21 -9.96 -20.22
CA ASP A 577 34.75 -9.65 -18.86
C ASP A 577 33.97 -8.33 -18.83
N ILE A 578 33.20 -8.11 -17.77
CA ILE A 578 32.49 -6.84 -17.53
C ILE A 578 33.48 -5.81 -17.01
N ILE A 579 33.60 -4.68 -17.72
CA ILE A 579 34.39 -3.53 -17.30
C ILE A 579 33.48 -2.40 -16.83
N TYR A 580 33.96 -1.58 -15.88
CA TYR A 580 33.23 -0.42 -15.39
C TYR A 580 33.94 0.86 -15.80
N ILE A 581 33.24 1.71 -16.55
CA ILE A 581 33.79 2.98 -17.05
C ILE A 581 32.87 4.12 -16.62
N ARG A 582 33.45 5.19 -16.07
CA ARG A 582 32.74 6.41 -15.68
C ARG A 582 32.94 7.51 -16.71
N THR A 583 31.86 8.16 -17.14
CA THR A 583 31.91 9.35 -18.01
C THR A 583 32.50 10.55 -17.29
N ARG A 584 33.06 11.50 -18.04
CA ARG A 584 33.63 12.73 -17.47
C ARG A 584 32.53 13.64 -16.89
N PRO A 585 32.88 14.53 -15.94
CA PRO A 585 31.91 15.48 -15.39
C PRO A 585 31.48 16.51 -16.44
N SER A 586 30.34 17.14 -16.22
CA SER A 586 29.79 18.23 -17.03
C SER A 586 29.23 19.34 -16.13
N LEU A 587 28.73 20.43 -16.71
CA LEU A 587 28.13 21.52 -15.95
C LEU A 587 26.90 21.01 -15.15
N PRO A 588 26.79 21.35 -13.86
CA PRO A 588 25.62 20.98 -13.06
C PRO A 588 24.37 21.73 -13.55
N SER A 589 23.19 21.14 -13.33
CA SER A 589 21.92 21.84 -13.56
C SER A 589 21.66 22.92 -12.51
N MET A 590 20.60 23.71 -12.69
CA MET A 590 20.17 24.71 -11.70
C MET A 590 19.79 24.05 -10.35
N PRO A 591 20.12 24.67 -9.20
CA PRO A 591 19.60 24.25 -7.89
C PRO A 591 18.07 24.28 -7.85
N LYS A 592 17.47 23.35 -7.11
CA LYS A 592 16.01 23.26 -7.00
C LYS A 592 15.48 24.08 -5.83
N ASP A 593 14.25 24.55 -5.96
CA ASP A 593 13.47 25.17 -4.87
C ASP A 593 14.22 26.26 -4.08
N PRO A 594 14.77 27.31 -4.72
CA PRO A 594 15.39 28.41 -4.00
C PRO A 594 14.31 29.16 -3.20
N ARG A 595 14.45 29.18 -1.88
CA ARG A 595 13.58 29.88 -0.94
C ARG A 595 14.41 30.90 -0.16
N ALA A 596 13.88 32.10 0.01
CA ALA A 596 14.51 33.14 0.81
C ALA A 596 13.51 33.73 1.81
N TYR A 597 13.94 33.93 3.05
CA TYR A 597 13.14 34.56 4.09
C TYR A 597 14.00 35.52 4.92
N ALA A 598 13.38 36.58 5.42
CA ALA A 598 14.05 37.59 6.24
C ALA A 598 13.89 37.22 7.72
N ASN A 599 15.01 36.86 8.37
CA ASN A 599 15.02 36.56 9.80
C ASN A 599 15.14 37.84 10.65
N SER A 600 15.72 38.89 10.08
CA SER A 600 15.77 40.24 10.65
C SER A 600 15.77 41.28 9.53
N SER A 601 15.71 42.57 9.87
CA SER A 601 15.81 43.67 8.90
C SER A 601 17.12 43.72 8.13
N THR A 602 18.16 43.00 8.59
CA THR A 602 19.51 42.97 7.99
C THR A 602 19.97 41.57 7.58
N GLN A 603 19.14 40.54 7.80
CA GLN A 603 19.51 39.14 7.54
C GLN A 603 18.49 38.45 6.64
N LEU A 604 18.98 37.91 5.53
CA LEU A 604 18.25 37.02 4.63
C LEU A 604 18.80 35.61 4.76
N ILE A 605 17.92 34.65 5.04
CA ILE A 605 18.24 33.23 5.01
C ILE A 605 17.75 32.67 3.69
N VAL A 606 18.66 32.05 2.94
CA VAL A 606 18.37 31.43 1.65
C VAL A 606 18.64 29.92 1.76
N LYS A 607 17.67 29.12 1.33
CA LYS A 607 17.75 27.64 1.28
C LYS A 607 17.43 27.16 -0.13
N TRP A 608 18.04 26.07 -0.55
CA TRP A 608 17.76 25.42 -1.83
C TRP A 608 18.06 23.93 -1.73
N SER A 609 17.52 23.17 -2.67
CA SER A 609 17.77 21.75 -2.85
C SER A 609 18.87 21.51 -3.90
N PRO A 610 19.60 20.38 -3.84
CA PRO A 610 20.61 20.04 -4.84
C PRO A 610 20.06 20.04 -6.28
N PRO A 611 20.91 20.30 -7.29
CA PRO A 611 20.50 20.27 -8.68
C PRO A 611 20.03 18.87 -9.10
N ALA A 612 19.06 18.82 -10.03
CA ALA A 612 18.55 17.56 -10.58
C ALA A 612 19.66 16.68 -11.18
N PHE A 613 20.62 17.32 -11.86
CA PHE A 613 21.75 16.67 -12.48
C PHE A 613 23.04 17.34 -11.99
N PRO A 614 23.65 16.84 -10.91
CA PRO A 614 24.91 17.37 -10.38
C PRO A 614 26.06 17.24 -11.38
N ASN A 615 26.03 16.22 -12.26
CA ASN A 615 27.02 15.97 -13.31
C ASN A 615 28.49 15.96 -12.82
N GLY A 616 28.69 15.65 -11.53
CA GLY A 616 29.98 15.75 -10.86
C GLY A 616 29.80 15.70 -9.34
N ASN A 617 30.91 15.70 -8.62
CA ASN A 617 30.89 15.96 -7.18
C ASN A 617 30.68 17.47 -6.97
N LEU A 618 29.66 17.83 -6.20
CA LEU A 618 29.37 19.22 -5.86
C LEU A 618 30.46 19.75 -4.91
N THR A 619 31.16 20.79 -5.32
CA THR A 619 32.24 21.40 -4.53
C THR A 619 31.74 22.54 -3.67
N TYR A 620 31.08 23.54 -4.28
CA TYR A 620 30.50 24.69 -3.60
C TYR A 620 29.36 25.30 -4.45
N TYR A 621 28.57 26.17 -3.83
CA TYR A 621 27.57 27.00 -4.51
C TYR A 621 28.04 28.46 -4.53
N LEU A 622 27.95 29.12 -5.69
CA LEU A 622 28.21 30.56 -5.80
C LEU A 622 26.90 31.31 -5.61
N VAL A 623 26.76 31.98 -4.47
CA VAL A 623 25.57 32.79 -4.14
C VAL A 623 25.88 34.26 -4.38
N ARG A 624 24.96 34.97 -5.06
CA ARG A 624 25.04 36.41 -5.33
C ARG A 624 23.72 37.07 -4.97
N TRP A 625 23.79 38.25 -4.38
CA TRP A 625 22.63 39.09 -4.10
C TRP A 625 22.89 40.50 -4.62
N GLN A 626 21.84 41.18 -5.05
CA GLN A 626 21.90 42.55 -5.56
C GLN A 626 20.69 43.32 -5.05
N GLN A 627 20.91 44.52 -4.52
CA GLN A 627 19.84 45.43 -4.16
C GLN A 627 19.08 45.85 -5.43
N GLN A 628 17.79 45.55 -5.47
CA GLN A 628 16.92 45.99 -6.55
C GLN A 628 16.46 47.44 -6.28
N PRO A 629 16.33 48.28 -7.32
CA PRO A 629 15.76 49.61 -7.16
C PRO A 629 14.30 49.52 -6.74
N GLU A 630 13.82 50.53 -6.02
CA GLU A 630 12.40 50.65 -5.71
C GLU A 630 11.58 50.96 -6.97
N ASP A 631 10.32 50.52 -6.99
CA ASP A 631 9.45 50.71 -8.14
C ASP A 631 9.16 52.19 -8.35
N ARG A 632 9.51 52.72 -9.52
CA ARG A 632 9.34 54.15 -9.87
C ARG A 632 7.89 54.61 -9.74
N GLU A 633 6.93 53.72 -9.95
CA GLU A 633 5.48 53.98 -9.86
C GLU A 633 5.05 54.42 -8.45
N LEU A 634 5.79 54.01 -7.40
CA LEU A 634 5.54 54.45 -6.01
C LEU A 634 5.67 55.96 -5.84
N TYR A 635 6.52 56.60 -6.63
CA TYR A 635 6.80 58.02 -6.56
C TYR A 635 5.91 58.87 -7.47
N GLN A 636 5.11 58.23 -8.33
CA GLN A 636 4.33 58.91 -9.37
C GLN A 636 2.86 59.17 -8.97
N HIS A 637 2.35 58.51 -7.92
CA HIS A 637 0.94 58.53 -7.56
C HIS A 637 0.67 59.25 -6.24
N ASN A 638 -0.44 60.01 -6.17
CA ASN A 638 -0.92 60.64 -4.93
C ASN A 638 -1.91 59.73 -4.17
N TYR A 639 -1.39 59.00 -3.19
CA TYR A 639 -2.13 58.04 -2.38
C TYR A 639 -3.11 58.67 -1.36
N CYS A 640 -3.17 60.00 -1.24
CA CYS A 640 -4.19 60.69 -0.43
C CYS A 640 -5.57 60.73 -1.12
N SER A 641 -5.66 60.37 -2.41
CA SER A 641 -6.92 60.29 -3.13
C SER A 641 -7.69 59.01 -2.74
N LYS A 642 -8.94 59.16 -2.26
CA LYS A 642 -9.81 58.09 -1.68
C LYS A 642 -10.04 56.82 -2.54
N LYS A 643 -9.50 56.75 -3.75
CA LYS A 643 -9.68 55.64 -4.71
C LYS A 643 -8.47 54.70 -4.83
N LEU A 644 -7.30 55.03 -4.26
CA LEU A 644 -6.08 54.22 -4.36
C LEU A 644 -5.69 53.66 -3.00
N LYS A 645 -5.44 52.34 -2.91
CA LYS A 645 -4.88 51.68 -1.72
C LYS A 645 -3.36 51.78 -1.75
N ILE A 646 -2.72 52.05 -0.62
CA ILE A 646 -1.25 52.05 -0.49
C ILE A 646 -0.75 50.61 -0.72
N PRO A 647 0.17 50.38 -1.66
CA PRO A 647 0.75 49.06 -1.86
C PRO A 647 1.64 48.68 -0.67
N LEU A 648 1.22 47.66 0.09
CA LEU A 648 2.00 47.11 1.20
C LEU A 648 2.83 45.91 0.71
N ARG A 649 4.15 46.01 0.82
CA ARG A 649 5.08 44.89 0.57
C ARG A 649 5.42 44.26 1.91
N ILE A 650 5.01 43.01 2.11
CA ILE A 650 5.26 42.27 3.34
C ILE A 650 6.58 41.49 3.16
N SER A 651 7.48 41.61 4.13
CA SER A 651 8.69 40.78 4.19
C SER A 651 8.32 39.34 4.57
N ALA A 652 8.90 38.36 3.88
CA ALA A 652 8.72 36.94 4.20
C ALA A 652 9.40 36.63 5.55
N THR A 653 8.70 36.84 6.65
CA THR A 653 9.20 36.75 8.04
C THR A 653 8.87 35.43 8.73
N GLY A 654 8.29 34.46 8.01
CA GLY A 654 7.98 33.13 8.53
C GLY A 654 7.93 32.06 7.44
N HIS A 655 8.22 30.82 7.83
CA HIS A 655 8.01 29.61 7.04
C HIS A 655 6.50 29.34 6.98
N MET A 656 5.75 30.16 6.26
CA MET A 656 4.33 29.91 5.99
C MET A 656 4.22 28.96 4.81
N ASP A 657 3.53 27.84 5.02
CA ASP A 657 3.08 26.97 3.92
C ASP A 657 2.19 27.78 2.98
N MET A 658 2.55 27.73 1.71
CA MET A 658 2.05 28.63 0.68
C MET A 658 0.88 27.96 -0.05
N GLU A 659 -0.29 27.91 0.59
CA GLU A 659 -1.59 27.77 -0.09
C GLU A 659 -2.29 29.14 -0.07
N GLU A 660 -1.91 30.00 -1.00
CA GLU A 660 -2.74 31.07 -1.61
C GLU A 660 -1.84 32.17 -2.18
N SER A 661 -1.42 32.03 -3.43
CA SER A 661 -1.09 33.18 -4.31
C SER A 661 -0.78 32.73 -5.74
N THR A 662 -1.64 31.93 -6.35
CA THR A 662 -1.64 31.75 -7.81
C THR A 662 -2.70 32.64 -8.45
N LYS A 663 -2.41 33.94 -8.53
CA LYS A 663 -2.96 34.81 -9.59
C LYS A 663 -1.83 35.70 -10.11
N PRO A 664 -1.35 35.50 -11.36
CA PRO A 664 -0.37 36.39 -11.94
C PRO A 664 -1.03 37.73 -12.28
N THR A 665 -0.40 38.81 -11.81
CA THR A 665 -0.70 40.19 -12.17
C THR A 665 -0.36 40.41 -13.65
N LYS A 666 -1.31 40.93 -14.44
CA LYS A 666 -1.04 41.43 -15.79
C LYS A 666 -0.14 42.68 -15.71
N SER A 667 0.96 42.69 -16.46
CA SER A 667 1.67 43.92 -16.82
C SER A 667 1.36 44.26 -18.28
N ASP A 668 0.76 45.44 -18.48
CA ASP A 668 0.54 46.03 -19.79
C ASP A 668 1.78 46.80 -20.28
N LEU A 669 1.97 46.80 -21.60
CA LEU A 669 2.80 47.69 -22.45
C LEU A 669 4.28 47.35 -22.68
N ALA A 670 4.56 46.66 -23.80
CA ALA A 670 5.30 47.25 -24.93
C ALA A 670 5.19 46.38 -26.21
N GLY A 671 4.81 47.02 -27.33
CA GLY A 671 5.20 46.59 -28.68
C GLY A 671 4.18 45.79 -29.49
N ALA A 672 3.46 46.48 -30.39
CA ALA A 672 2.66 45.87 -31.43
C ALA A 672 3.53 44.98 -32.35
N GLY A 673 3.21 43.69 -32.40
CA GLY A 673 3.74 42.71 -33.33
C GLY A 673 2.75 41.55 -33.41
N ASN A 674 2.02 41.49 -34.52
CA ASN A 674 0.95 40.53 -34.77
C ASN A 674 1.55 39.11 -34.88
N VAL A 675 1.53 38.33 -33.79
CA VAL A 675 1.80 36.90 -33.82
C VAL A 675 0.75 36.17 -32.99
N GLN A 676 -0.05 35.37 -33.69
CA GLN A 676 -0.99 34.39 -33.17
C GLN A 676 -0.38 33.62 -31.99
N CYS A 677 -0.87 33.85 -30.76
CA CYS A 677 -0.47 33.06 -29.61
C CYS A 677 -1.18 31.69 -29.64
N CYS A 678 -0.38 30.61 -29.68
CA CYS A 678 -0.81 29.27 -29.28
C CYS A 678 -0.85 29.19 -27.75
N ASN A 679 -1.85 28.49 -27.20
CA ASN A 679 -1.94 28.18 -25.77
C ASN A 679 -0.64 27.56 -25.24
N CYS A 680 -0.04 28.16 -24.21
CA CYS A 680 1.11 27.58 -23.53
C CYS A 680 0.68 26.26 -22.85
N PRO A 681 1.42 25.15 -23.04
CA PRO A 681 1.17 23.93 -22.29
C PRO A 681 1.50 24.16 -20.81
N LYS A 682 0.58 23.78 -19.91
CA LYS A 682 0.85 23.65 -18.47
C LYS A 682 2.19 22.91 -18.26
N THR A 683 3.03 23.42 -17.36
CA THR A 683 4.32 22.81 -16.98
C THR A 683 4.12 21.35 -16.57
N SER A 684 5.11 20.49 -16.86
CA SER A 684 5.06 19.06 -16.52
C SER A 684 4.75 18.84 -15.05
N GLU A 685 5.28 19.68 -14.16
CA GLU A 685 5.08 19.61 -12.70
C GLU A 685 3.63 19.90 -12.27
N VAL A 686 2.91 20.81 -12.94
CA VAL A 686 1.48 21.07 -12.66
C VAL A 686 0.62 19.96 -13.24
N LYS A 687 1.00 19.42 -14.41
CA LYS A 687 0.35 18.23 -14.99
C LYS A 687 0.60 16.98 -14.16
N ASP A 688 1.75 16.86 -13.53
CA ASP A 688 2.13 15.71 -12.71
C ASP A 688 1.46 15.78 -11.34
N ARG A 689 1.31 16.97 -10.71
CA ARG A 689 0.46 17.11 -9.51
C ARG A 689 -1.03 16.89 -9.81
N GLU A 690 -1.58 17.49 -10.86
CA GLU A 690 -2.98 17.24 -11.26
C GLU A 690 -3.18 15.77 -11.68
N LYS A 691 -2.16 15.11 -12.24
CA LYS A 691 -2.18 13.67 -12.51
C LYS A 691 -2.10 12.86 -11.24
N ASP A 692 -1.21 13.18 -10.30
CA ASP A 692 -1.02 12.44 -9.05
C ASP A 692 -2.27 12.56 -8.17
N ASP A 693 -2.88 13.75 -8.08
CA ASP A 693 -4.15 13.95 -7.38
C ASP A 693 -5.26 13.15 -8.07
N ARG A 694 -5.38 13.22 -9.41
CA ARG A 694 -6.39 12.48 -10.17
C ARG A 694 -6.14 10.96 -10.16
N LEU A 695 -4.88 10.54 -10.04
CA LEU A 695 -4.47 9.14 -9.87
C LEU A 695 -4.85 8.68 -8.47
N PHE A 696 -4.63 9.50 -7.45
CA PHE A 696 -4.99 9.23 -6.06
C PHE A 696 -6.52 9.18 -5.87
N PHE A 697 -7.28 10.10 -6.49
CA PHE A 697 -8.75 10.06 -6.54
C PHE A 697 -9.23 8.77 -7.20
N LYS A 698 -8.67 8.41 -8.36
CA LYS A 698 -8.99 7.16 -9.06
C LYS A 698 -8.57 5.92 -8.26
N MET A 699 -7.46 5.97 -7.52
CA MET A 699 -7.01 4.88 -6.67
C MET A 699 -7.97 4.65 -5.50
N PHE A 700 -8.49 5.71 -4.88
CA PHE A 700 -9.50 5.58 -3.83
C PHE A 700 -10.83 5.07 -4.38
N GLU A 701 -11.32 5.59 -5.52
CA GLU A 701 -12.54 5.06 -6.16
C GLU A 701 -12.36 3.58 -6.54
N ASN A 702 -11.22 3.20 -7.12
CA ASN A 702 -10.91 1.80 -7.41
C ASN A 702 -10.81 0.95 -6.15
N PHE A 703 -10.21 1.46 -5.07
CA PHE A 703 -10.15 0.77 -3.79
C PHE A 703 -11.55 0.56 -3.20
N LEU A 704 -12.40 1.59 -3.23
CA LEU A 704 -13.79 1.54 -2.82
C LEU A 704 -14.54 0.50 -3.65
N HIS A 705 -14.46 0.56 -4.98
CA HIS A 705 -15.10 -0.42 -5.87
C HIS A 705 -14.59 -1.86 -5.63
N ASN A 706 -13.29 -2.07 -5.48
CA ASN A 706 -12.73 -3.41 -5.27
C ASN A 706 -13.06 -3.98 -3.89
N ALA A 707 -13.13 -3.14 -2.85
CA ALA A 707 -13.52 -3.56 -1.50
C ALA A 707 -15.02 -3.86 -1.41
N ILE A 708 -15.84 -3.10 -2.14
CA ILE A 708 -17.30 -3.20 -2.12
C ILE A 708 -17.80 -4.31 -3.06
N PHE A 709 -17.27 -4.46 -4.27
CA PHE A 709 -17.83 -5.39 -5.25
C PHE A 709 -17.01 -6.68 -5.31
N LEU A 710 -17.38 -7.65 -4.46
CA LEU A 710 -16.85 -9.02 -4.53
C LEU A 710 -17.68 -9.85 -5.53
N PRO A 711 -17.06 -10.45 -6.56
CA PRO A 711 -17.78 -11.31 -7.51
C PRO A 711 -18.28 -12.59 -6.81
N ARG A 712 -19.51 -13.01 -7.09
CA ARG A 712 -20.06 -14.28 -6.56
C ARG A 712 -19.35 -15.45 -7.24
N TYR A 713 -18.94 -16.45 -6.44
CA TYR A 713 -18.26 -17.66 -6.92
C TYR A 713 -19.08 -18.43 -7.98
N SER A 714 -20.41 -18.28 -7.98
CA SER A 714 -21.32 -18.86 -8.98
C SER A 714 -21.15 -18.29 -10.40
N ASP A 715 -20.66 -17.05 -10.54
CA ASP A 715 -20.48 -16.39 -11.83
C ASP A 715 -19.09 -16.67 -12.44
N LEU A 716 -18.14 -17.14 -11.63
CA LEU A 716 -16.83 -17.60 -12.08
C LEU A 716 -16.89 -19.01 -12.70
N LEU A 717 -17.84 -19.85 -12.28
CA LEU A 717 -18.04 -21.20 -12.82
C LEU A 717 -18.77 -21.20 -14.18
N THR A 718 -19.52 -20.14 -14.51
CA THR A 718 -20.29 -20.05 -15.77
C THR A 718 -19.52 -19.41 -16.92
N CYS A 719 -18.43 -18.67 -16.64
CA CYS A 719 -17.55 -18.12 -17.68
C CYS A 719 -16.45 -19.09 -18.18
N GLY A 720 -16.33 -20.29 -17.59
CA GLY A 720 -15.32 -21.29 -17.96
C GLY A 720 -15.70 -22.24 -19.09
N ASN A 721 -16.96 -22.29 -19.51
CA ASN A 721 -17.45 -23.28 -20.49
C ASN A 721 -18.30 -22.66 -21.59
N GLN A 722 -17.69 -21.89 -22.50
CA GLN A 722 -18.22 -21.73 -23.86
C GLN A 722 -17.08 -21.75 -24.89
N PRO A 723 -17.11 -22.64 -25.91
CA PRO A 723 -16.14 -22.64 -26.98
C PRO A 723 -16.31 -21.38 -27.84
N ARG A 724 -15.19 -20.69 -28.12
CA ARG A 724 -15.14 -19.63 -29.13
C ARG A 724 -15.51 -20.20 -30.50
N ASN A 725 -16.75 -19.97 -30.93
CA ASN A 725 -17.12 -20.06 -32.34
C ASN A 725 -17.07 -18.68 -32.99
N SER A 726 -16.43 -18.67 -34.15
CA SER A 726 -16.15 -17.56 -35.03
C SER A 726 -17.40 -16.84 -35.55
N GLY A 727 -17.35 -15.51 -35.56
CA GLY A 727 -17.86 -14.65 -36.63
C GLY A 727 -19.38 -14.49 -36.76
N SER A 728 -19.91 -13.36 -36.29
CA SER A 728 -20.96 -12.63 -37.02
C SER A 728 -21.17 -11.21 -36.49
N ARG A 729 -21.03 -10.27 -37.42
CA ARG A 729 -21.31 -8.83 -37.44
C ARG A 729 -22.76 -8.52 -37.08
N TRP A 730 -23.03 -7.62 -36.12
CA TRP A 730 -24.31 -6.89 -36.05
C TRP A 730 -24.15 -5.42 -35.63
N ARG A 731 -24.86 -4.59 -36.40
CA ARG A 731 -24.93 -3.13 -36.38
C ARG A 731 -25.66 -2.62 -35.11
N ARG A 732 -25.25 -1.46 -34.61
CA ARG A 732 -26.07 -0.63 -33.71
C ARG A 732 -27.13 0.11 -34.53
N THR A 733 -28.39 -0.13 -34.23
CA THR A 733 -29.49 0.80 -34.48
C THR A 733 -29.77 1.57 -33.20
N SER A 734 -29.95 2.87 -33.37
CA SER A 734 -30.41 3.87 -32.41
C SER A 734 -31.83 3.59 -31.92
N GLY A 735 -32.04 3.82 -30.62
CA GLY A 735 -33.31 3.92 -29.91
C GLY A 735 -33.05 4.55 -28.55
#